data_AF-A0A1Z5J746-F1
#
_entry.id   AF-A0A1Z5J746-F1
#
_cell.length_a   1.000
_cell.length_b   1.000
_cell.length_c   1.000
_cell.angle_alpha   90.00
_cell.angle_beta   90.00
_cell.angle_gamma   90.00
#
_symmetry.space_group_name_H-M   'P 1'
#
loop_
_entity.id
_entity.type
_entity.pdbx_description
1 polymer ?
#
loop_
_entity_poly.entity_id
_entity_poly.type
_entity_poly.pdbx_seq_one_letter_code
_entity_poly.pdbx_strand_id
1 'polypeptide(L)'
;MSTMEDDVQERLNAVRTAIQKATKDALRNANATNHDENKDDDPNASFHLGVELFGQEICVVEENIREKLASIENELNAIKKNASLPPEDSNEAANLKNKVEFLRQCSLARSYLDQSMTCSTPSLTPEIDLRRAASLQVQAQQALKEAKTIVASESNTSPSTLAAANKILDSLRSEVRRQKVDLLGEARKMWAASVSLSPTSLLVRSSSSNLPMAYDVLQIFADDGHSALQDILRKFTTEIYEWVFRPLLERLMSDEATTLVSYQESEDNSGSLVNSITTKTRVVRLEWNLNGTKVESSHSNSLVWKNAIEFVQKTLIFVTEHVLLERKQLCHFVGSKLFGRPEMQSSETLSLEVLGIKTLNMGIDNGILRELLVDALEKSSIPTHLLPEEFHSLKAIASDFEAFLSTFHDALISLQLISEKGEPGLSSFAANFEAKYVEKRRCTILNEARRLLLNNDYHNTVEVGVDVRPDKDDKRLGLSDGMAVFRLQKSSISDTAAQIMKLCRRTMDESIAQLPNECSAALAAIQATLYRTAREVLELFRAIIPVTHGHEIAHVPRTAAILHNDCVFIAHNCLSLGLEYRERYTDDAKTPQGSLLQQTCIFVDMVPLFRDLAERSMGEMLDVQAKQIVELVGKPIALLGESLRSDEIVSEWSEAEAAVAAGLYHLGHLNKAWRPVLSYEVLTRSIGYLSDVLFSLLLDQIMKALDISTTACQFVNAQFEKVVKEVDNMTEGDKTGSQLMDRFFAIGRFMNMSLADIETNLSEGLFRSISAPELSKLIMACFNDSPNRKKLLKLLSISD
;
A
#
# COMPACT_ATOMS: atom_id res chain seq x y z
N MET A 1 83.70 -21.38 24.03
CA MET A 1 82.23 -21.31 24.09
C MET A 1 81.75 -20.20 25.00
N SER A 2 82.23 -20.07 26.25
CA SER A 2 81.86 -18.94 27.13
C SER A 2 82.22 -17.55 26.56
N THR A 3 83.32 -17.41 25.83
CA THR A 3 83.72 -16.12 25.19
C THR A 3 82.86 -15.71 24.00
N MET A 4 82.07 -16.61 23.42
CA MET A 4 81.17 -16.32 22.30
C MET A 4 79.76 -15.97 22.78
N GLU A 5 79.30 -16.57 23.89
CA GLU A 5 78.06 -16.17 24.57
C GLU A 5 78.19 -14.77 25.18
N ASP A 6 79.34 -14.43 25.77
CA ASP A 6 79.60 -13.09 26.31
C ASP A 6 79.59 -12.01 25.20
N ASP A 7 80.18 -12.28 24.02
CA ASP A 7 80.19 -11.35 22.88
C ASP A 7 78.79 -11.13 22.27
N VAL A 8 77.97 -12.18 22.22
CA VAL A 8 76.58 -12.09 21.76
C VAL A 8 75.72 -11.32 22.76
N GLN A 9 75.90 -11.55 24.06
CA GLN A 9 75.18 -10.85 25.12
C GLN A 9 75.64 -9.40 25.25
N GLU A 10 76.92 -9.11 25.02
CA GLU A 10 77.48 -7.76 24.94
C GLU A 10 76.92 -7.00 23.74
N ARG A 11 76.77 -7.66 22.58
CA ARG A 11 76.13 -7.08 21.39
C ARG A 11 74.61 -6.91 21.55
N LEU A 12 73.91 -7.82 22.19
CA LEU A 12 72.50 -7.67 22.57
C LEU A 12 72.31 -6.52 23.57
N ASN A 13 73.22 -6.38 24.54
CA ASN A 13 73.25 -5.24 25.45
C ASN A 13 73.63 -3.95 24.73
N ALA A 14 74.50 -3.98 23.72
CA ALA A 14 74.83 -2.83 22.88
C ALA A 14 73.62 -2.41 22.04
N VAL A 15 72.85 -3.34 21.48
CA VAL A 15 71.58 -3.07 20.78
C VAL A 15 70.52 -2.56 21.77
N ARG A 16 70.39 -3.14 22.97
CA ARG A 16 69.50 -2.64 24.03
C ARG A 16 69.90 -1.23 24.45
N THR A 17 71.19 -0.97 24.60
CA THR A 17 71.75 0.35 24.94
C THR A 17 71.58 1.31 23.78
N ALA A 18 71.69 0.88 22.52
CA ALA A 18 71.47 1.70 21.33
C ALA A 18 69.99 2.03 21.12
N ILE A 19 69.08 1.11 21.42
CA ILE A 19 67.63 1.36 21.46
C ILE A 19 67.31 2.30 22.62
N GLN A 20 67.82 2.04 23.82
CA GLN A 20 67.66 2.93 24.99
C GLN A 20 68.34 4.29 24.77
N LYS A 21 69.42 4.36 23.98
CA LYS A 21 70.16 5.57 23.64
C LYS A 21 69.51 6.31 22.48
N ALA A 22 68.94 5.67 21.47
CA ALA A 22 68.07 6.34 20.50
C ALA A 22 66.84 6.93 21.21
N THR A 23 66.34 6.21 22.24
CA THR A 23 65.29 6.66 23.15
C THR A 23 65.75 7.78 24.11
N LYS A 24 67.02 7.77 24.58
CA LYS A 24 67.64 8.80 25.46
C LYS A 24 68.28 9.99 24.71
N ASP A 25 68.68 9.85 23.45
CA ASP A 25 69.20 10.94 22.62
C ASP A 25 68.02 11.78 22.12
N ALA A 26 66.86 11.15 21.90
CA ALA A 26 65.57 11.83 21.85
C ALA A 26 65.25 12.59 23.17
N LEU A 27 65.73 12.09 24.32
CA LEU A 27 65.59 12.68 25.66
C LEU A 27 66.58 13.84 25.94
N ARG A 28 67.77 13.86 25.31
CA ARG A 28 68.86 14.81 25.62
C ARG A 28 68.80 16.10 24.80
N ASN A 29 68.27 16.05 23.58
CA ASN A 29 68.00 17.24 22.75
C ASN A 29 66.81 18.09 23.27
N ALA A 30 66.14 17.65 24.35
CA ALA A 30 65.04 18.35 25.01
C ALA A 30 65.47 19.38 26.07
N ASN A 31 66.74 19.37 26.52
CA ASN A 31 67.19 20.19 27.65
C ASN A 31 68.12 21.33 27.21
N ALA A 32 67.54 22.46 26.80
CA ALA A 32 68.26 23.72 26.71
C ALA A 32 67.38 24.91 27.13
N THR A 33 67.01 24.97 28.42
CA THR A 33 67.01 26.21 29.21
C THR A 33 66.94 25.91 30.72
N ASN A 34 68.13 25.95 31.34
CA ASN A 34 68.50 26.21 32.73
C ASN A 34 67.94 25.36 33.89
N HIS A 35 68.86 24.51 34.35
CA HIS A 35 69.02 23.82 35.63
C HIS A 35 68.46 24.50 36.89
N ASP A 36 67.88 23.67 37.76
CA ASP A 36 68.39 23.56 39.13
C ASP A 36 68.65 22.07 39.46
N GLU A 37 69.82 21.79 40.01
CA GLU A 37 70.33 20.47 40.37
C GLU A 37 69.77 20.11 41.75
N ASN A 38 68.97 19.04 41.85
CA ASN A 38 68.74 18.17 43.01
C ASN A 38 67.29 17.69 43.05
N LYS A 39 67.05 16.49 42.49
CA LYS A 39 66.09 15.46 42.94
C LYS A 39 66.05 14.36 41.89
N ASP A 40 66.99 13.43 42.01
CA ASP A 40 66.77 12.06 41.56
C ASP A 40 65.55 11.50 42.32
N ASP A 41 64.73 10.70 41.64
CA ASP A 41 63.55 9.96 42.14
C ASP A 41 62.16 10.62 42.02
N ASP A 42 61.72 10.95 40.79
CA ASP A 42 60.27 11.01 40.47
C ASP A 42 59.88 9.99 39.37
N PRO A 43 59.08 8.94 39.69
CA PRO A 43 58.66 7.89 38.75
C PRO A 43 57.59 8.30 37.73
N ASN A 44 57.07 9.54 37.78
CA ASN A 44 56.06 10.05 36.83
C ASN A 44 56.57 11.07 35.82
N ALA A 45 57.89 11.29 35.72
CA ALA A 45 58.51 12.22 34.76
C ALA A 45 58.17 11.91 33.29
N SER A 46 57.96 10.63 32.94
CA SER A 46 57.52 10.16 31.63
C SER A 46 56.10 10.57 31.23
N PHE A 47 55.26 11.01 32.18
CA PHE A 47 53.88 11.44 31.92
C PHE A 47 53.80 12.90 31.46
N HIS A 48 54.57 13.79 32.09
CA HIS A 48 54.72 15.18 31.66
C HIS A 48 55.47 15.30 30.32
N LEU A 49 56.39 14.37 30.05
CA LEU A 49 57.10 14.19 28.76
C LEU A 49 56.16 13.99 27.55
N GLY A 50 55.00 13.35 27.75
CA GLY A 50 54.06 13.07 26.67
C GLY A 50 53.10 14.21 26.32
N VAL A 51 53.01 15.23 27.17
CA VAL A 51 52.10 16.38 26.96
C VAL A 51 52.73 17.43 26.04
N GLU A 52 54.06 17.53 26.00
CA GLU A 52 54.78 18.55 25.20
C GLU A 52 55.41 18.03 23.91
N LEU A 53 55.50 16.71 23.70
CA LEU A 53 55.97 16.09 22.44
C LEU A 53 55.05 16.33 21.22
N PHE A 54 53.85 16.88 21.41
CA PHE A 54 52.88 17.17 20.34
C PHE A 54 52.89 18.64 19.87
N GLY A 55 53.97 19.37 20.16
CA GLY A 55 54.04 20.82 20.03
C GLY A 55 54.60 21.40 18.73
N GLN A 56 55.79 20.99 18.23
CA GLN A 56 56.48 21.75 17.18
C GLN A 56 57.39 20.93 16.23
N GLU A 57 57.52 21.45 14.99
CA GLU A 57 58.10 20.90 13.74
C GLU A 57 59.58 20.52 13.80
N ILE A 58 60.00 19.30 13.40
CA ILE A 58 61.42 19.01 13.05
C ILE A 58 61.58 17.84 12.05
N CYS A 59 62.10 18.11 10.84
CA CYS A 59 62.44 17.12 9.78
C CYS A 59 63.83 16.46 9.92
N VAL A 60 64.71 16.88 10.83
CA VAL A 60 66.14 16.44 10.86
C VAL A 60 66.42 15.29 11.82
N VAL A 61 65.54 15.08 12.80
CA VAL A 61 65.72 14.05 13.85
C VAL A 61 65.26 12.68 13.37
N GLU A 62 64.24 12.60 12.50
CA GLU A 62 63.74 11.32 11.97
C GLU A 62 64.69 10.63 10.99
N GLU A 63 65.43 11.38 10.17
CA GLU A 63 66.38 10.80 9.21
C GLU A 63 67.55 10.12 9.93
N ASN A 64 68.03 10.74 11.01
CA ASN A 64 69.00 10.15 11.94
C ASN A 64 68.45 8.91 12.69
N ILE A 65 67.15 8.91 13.03
CA ILE A 65 66.52 7.73 13.67
C ILE A 65 66.37 6.59 12.66
N ARG A 66 66.03 6.86 11.39
CA ARG A 66 65.96 5.84 10.34
C ARG A 66 67.31 5.22 10.02
N GLU A 67 68.36 6.02 9.87
CA GLU A 67 69.72 5.51 9.66
C GLU A 67 70.18 4.65 10.83
N LYS A 68 69.87 5.06 12.07
CA LYS A 68 70.17 4.28 13.27
C LYS A 68 69.35 2.98 13.35
N LEU A 69 68.06 3.00 13.00
CA LEU A 69 67.21 1.79 12.96
C LEU A 69 67.67 0.82 11.87
N ALA A 70 68.08 1.31 10.70
CA ALA A 70 68.65 0.50 9.63
C ALA A 70 70.00 -0.12 10.02
N SER A 71 70.85 0.62 10.74
CA SER A 71 72.09 0.09 11.32
C SER A 71 71.81 -1.01 12.34
N ILE A 72 70.82 -0.81 13.23
CA ILE A 72 70.40 -1.80 14.23
C ILE A 72 69.83 -3.05 13.57
N GLU A 73 69.05 -2.92 12.49
CA GLU A 73 68.46 -4.05 11.76
C GLU A 73 69.55 -4.88 11.04
N ASN A 74 70.56 -4.21 10.48
CA ASN A 74 71.74 -4.87 9.90
C ASN A 74 72.55 -5.63 10.95
N GLU A 75 72.70 -5.07 12.16
CA GLU A 75 73.34 -5.74 13.29
C GLU A 75 72.52 -6.93 13.80
N LEU A 76 71.20 -6.81 13.90
CA LEU A 76 70.28 -7.90 14.30
C LEU A 76 70.27 -9.05 13.28
N ASN A 77 70.33 -8.73 11.98
CA ASN A 77 70.46 -9.72 10.91
C ASN A 77 71.86 -10.38 10.91
N ALA A 78 72.91 -9.66 11.31
CA ALA A 78 74.25 -10.22 11.49
C ALA A 78 74.33 -11.18 12.70
N ILE A 79 73.64 -10.87 13.81
CA ILE A 79 73.52 -11.75 14.99
C ILE A 79 72.80 -13.05 14.63
N LYS A 80 71.75 -12.99 13.80
CA LYS A 80 71.00 -14.17 13.33
C LYS A 80 71.82 -15.11 12.42
N LYS A 81 72.86 -14.60 11.77
CA LYS A 81 73.75 -15.37 10.87
C LYS A 81 74.79 -16.21 11.62
N ASN A 82 75.07 -15.87 12.88
CA ASN A 82 75.95 -16.63 13.77
C ASN A 82 75.15 -17.75 14.46
N ALA A 83 75.13 -18.92 13.84
CA ALA A 83 74.35 -20.07 14.28
C ALA A 83 74.89 -20.70 15.58
N SER A 84 74.36 -20.28 16.74
CA SER A 84 74.26 -21.03 18.00
C SER A 84 73.75 -20.11 19.12
N LEU A 85 72.51 -19.62 19.01
CA LEU A 85 71.86 -18.84 20.08
C LEU A 85 70.92 -19.74 20.90
N PRO A 86 70.91 -19.66 22.25
CA PRO A 86 69.90 -20.27 23.11
C PRO A 86 68.46 -19.88 22.70
N PRO A 87 67.45 -20.72 22.96
CA PRO A 87 66.05 -20.45 22.58
C PRO A 87 65.46 -19.19 23.23
N GLU A 88 65.96 -18.78 24.40
CA GLU A 88 65.57 -17.53 25.06
C GLU A 88 66.05 -16.30 24.29
N ASP A 89 67.32 -16.28 23.86
CA ASP A 89 67.91 -15.16 23.11
C ASP A 89 67.37 -15.08 21.67
N SER A 90 66.98 -16.21 21.08
CA SER A 90 66.29 -16.24 19.78
C SER A 90 64.87 -15.64 19.85
N ASN A 91 64.14 -15.85 20.94
CA ASN A 91 62.84 -15.22 21.18
C ASN A 91 62.98 -13.73 21.50
N GLU A 92 64.00 -13.33 22.26
CA GLU A 92 64.28 -11.92 22.54
C GLU A 92 64.69 -11.16 21.27
N ALA A 93 65.52 -11.76 20.39
CA ALA A 93 65.87 -11.19 19.10
C ALA A 93 64.66 -11.05 18.15
N ALA A 94 63.73 -12.01 18.17
CA ALA A 94 62.48 -11.93 17.40
C ALA A 94 61.56 -10.80 17.91
N ASN A 95 61.43 -10.64 19.23
CA ASN A 95 60.67 -9.55 19.85
C ASN A 95 61.30 -8.17 19.57
N LEU A 96 62.63 -8.05 19.61
CA LEU A 96 63.32 -6.82 19.24
C LEU A 96 63.15 -6.48 17.77
N LYS A 97 63.16 -7.49 16.88
CA LYS A 97 62.89 -7.30 15.45
C LYS A 97 61.47 -6.78 15.20
N ASN A 98 60.45 -7.35 15.87
CA ASN A 98 59.07 -6.87 15.75
C ASN A 98 58.90 -5.45 16.28
N LYS A 99 59.60 -5.08 17.37
CA LYS A 99 59.64 -3.70 17.88
C LYS A 99 60.31 -2.73 16.93
N VAL A 100 61.42 -3.11 16.30
CA VAL A 100 62.11 -2.31 15.28
C VAL A 100 61.23 -2.13 14.06
N GLU A 101 60.57 -3.20 13.60
CA GLU A 101 59.65 -3.16 12.46
C GLU A 101 58.39 -2.31 12.76
N PHE A 102 57.86 -2.39 13.99
CA PHE A 102 56.80 -1.50 14.46
C PHE A 102 57.21 -0.03 14.41
N LEU A 103 58.38 0.31 14.96
CA LEU A 103 58.91 1.68 14.94
C LEU A 103 59.21 2.16 13.51
N ARG A 104 59.68 1.27 12.63
CA ARG A 104 59.90 1.55 11.21
C ARG A 104 58.59 1.92 10.52
N GLN A 105 57.53 1.14 10.73
CA GLN A 105 56.20 1.39 10.16
C GLN A 105 55.57 2.68 10.72
N CYS A 106 55.76 2.98 12.02
CA CYS A 106 55.34 4.26 12.61
C CYS A 106 56.10 5.46 12.02
N SER A 107 57.42 5.36 11.80
CA SER A 107 58.22 6.40 11.13
C SER A 107 57.87 6.55 9.64
N LEU A 108 57.51 5.46 8.97
CA LEU A 108 57.03 5.50 7.59
C LEU A 108 55.69 6.24 7.50
N ALA A 109 54.75 5.90 8.38
CA ALA A 109 53.44 6.56 8.48
C ALA A 109 53.58 8.06 8.77
N ARG A 110 54.50 8.45 9.68
CA ARG A 110 54.76 9.85 10.01
C ARG A 110 55.33 10.64 8.83
N SER A 111 56.32 10.08 8.15
CA SER A 111 56.93 10.74 6.99
C SER A 111 55.97 10.89 5.82
N TYR A 112 55.12 9.89 5.56
CA TYR A 112 54.07 10.03 4.55
C TYR A 112 53.02 11.09 4.95
N LEU A 113 52.69 11.19 6.24
CA LEU A 113 51.81 12.24 6.76
C LEU A 113 52.44 13.63 6.58
N ASP A 114 53.71 13.82 6.92
CA ASP A 114 54.41 15.10 6.80
C ASP A 114 54.57 15.53 5.33
N GLN A 115 54.87 14.58 4.43
CA GLN A 115 54.87 14.83 2.99
C GLN A 115 53.46 15.16 2.46
N SER A 116 52.42 14.50 2.98
CA SER A 116 51.02 14.82 2.65
C SER A 116 50.64 16.24 3.09
N MET A 117 51.01 16.63 4.31
CA MET A 117 50.78 17.97 4.84
C MET A 117 51.49 19.02 3.99
N THR A 118 52.77 18.81 3.69
CA THR A 118 53.60 19.70 2.87
C THR A 118 52.99 19.93 1.47
N CYS A 119 52.50 18.87 0.81
CA CYS A 119 51.86 18.97 -0.51
C CYS A 119 50.47 19.65 -0.47
N SER A 120 49.83 19.72 0.70
CA SER A 120 48.47 20.26 0.87
C SER A 120 48.41 21.71 1.36
N THR A 121 49.51 22.26 1.88
CA THR A 121 49.56 23.61 2.46
C THR A 121 50.14 24.65 1.47
N PRO A 122 49.42 25.75 1.20
CA PRO A 122 49.82 26.78 0.22
C PRO A 122 51.08 27.57 0.60
N SER A 123 51.50 27.52 1.86
CA SER A 123 52.64 28.28 2.39
C SER A 123 54.01 27.68 2.05
N LEU A 124 54.08 26.41 1.59
CA LEU A 124 55.34 25.66 1.48
C LEU A 124 55.71 25.25 0.05
N THR A 125 54.77 25.22 -0.91
CA THR A 125 55.05 24.89 -2.32
C THR A 125 54.29 25.81 -3.29
N PRO A 126 54.89 26.21 -4.44
CA PRO A 126 54.26 27.12 -5.41
C PRO A 126 53.13 26.48 -6.23
N GLU A 127 53.03 25.15 -6.23
CA GLU A 127 51.91 24.39 -6.79
C GLU A 127 51.34 23.46 -5.70
N ILE A 128 50.04 23.57 -5.43
CA ILE A 128 49.33 22.69 -4.49
C ILE A 128 48.95 21.42 -5.25
N ASP A 129 49.51 20.27 -4.85
CA ASP A 129 49.20 18.97 -5.44
C ASP A 129 48.41 18.11 -4.45
N LEU A 130 47.10 18.41 -4.37
CA LEU A 130 46.17 17.70 -3.49
C LEU A 130 46.05 16.22 -3.84
N ARG A 131 46.28 15.84 -5.10
CA ARG A 131 46.25 14.45 -5.56
C ARG A 131 47.40 13.65 -4.95
N ARG A 132 48.61 14.21 -5.00
CA ARG A 132 49.79 13.61 -4.35
C ARG A 132 49.63 13.58 -2.84
N ALA A 133 49.08 14.64 -2.23
CA ALA A 133 48.79 14.69 -0.81
C ALA A 133 47.81 13.57 -0.37
N ALA A 134 46.75 13.34 -1.14
CA ALA A 134 45.78 12.27 -0.89
C ALA A 134 46.39 10.86 -1.04
N SER A 135 47.22 10.63 -2.06
CA SER A 135 47.91 9.34 -2.25
C SER A 135 48.88 9.03 -1.10
N LEU A 136 49.67 10.02 -0.66
CA LEU A 136 50.57 9.89 0.48
C LEU A 136 49.79 9.63 1.77
N GLN A 137 48.60 10.21 1.90
CA GLN A 137 47.74 9.98 3.04
C GLN A 137 47.22 8.55 3.11
N VAL A 138 46.83 7.95 1.98
CA VAL A 138 46.43 6.54 1.93
C VAL A 138 47.62 5.63 2.27
N GLN A 139 48.83 5.95 1.81
CA GLN A 139 50.05 5.22 2.18
C GLN A 139 50.36 5.32 3.68
N ALA A 140 50.18 6.49 4.30
CA ALA A 140 50.28 6.66 5.76
C ALA A 140 49.25 5.80 6.52
N GLN A 141 48.02 5.69 5.99
CA GLN A 141 46.98 4.81 6.54
C GLN A 141 47.32 3.33 6.43
N GLN A 142 47.91 2.90 5.32
CA GLN A 142 48.35 1.52 5.13
C GLN A 142 49.50 1.15 6.07
N ALA A 143 50.51 2.01 6.18
CA ALA A 143 51.64 1.83 7.12
C ALA A 143 51.15 1.74 8.58
N LEU A 144 50.13 2.51 8.94
CA LEU A 144 49.49 2.44 10.27
C LEU A 144 48.70 1.13 10.48
N LYS A 145 48.02 0.62 9.44
CA LYS A 145 47.35 -0.69 9.48
C LYS A 145 48.38 -1.82 9.71
N GLU A 146 49.52 -1.76 9.01
CA GLU A 146 50.63 -2.72 9.17
C GLU A 146 51.30 -2.62 10.55
N ALA A 147 51.55 -1.41 11.07
CA ALA A 147 52.05 -1.22 12.44
C ALA A 147 51.12 -1.84 13.49
N LYS A 148 49.80 -1.73 13.28
CA LYS A 148 48.80 -2.30 14.18
C LYS A 148 48.76 -3.83 14.13
N THR A 149 48.92 -4.45 12.96
CA THR A 149 48.95 -5.93 12.84
C THR A 149 50.19 -6.51 13.52
N ILE A 150 51.33 -5.82 13.45
CA ILE A 150 52.57 -6.21 14.14
C ILE A 150 52.35 -6.24 15.66
N VAL A 151 51.80 -5.17 16.24
CA VAL A 151 51.48 -5.11 17.69
C VAL A 151 50.45 -6.18 18.10
N ALA A 152 49.47 -6.48 17.25
CA ALA A 152 48.46 -7.51 17.53
C ALA A 152 49.01 -8.95 17.48
N SER A 153 50.14 -9.17 16.80
CA SER A 153 50.77 -10.49 16.67
C SER A 153 51.73 -10.85 17.81
N GLU A 154 52.05 -9.92 18.71
CA GLU A 154 52.90 -10.15 19.87
C GLU A 154 52.07 -10.63 21.08
N SER A 155 52.33 -11.85 21.57
CA SER A 155 51.62 -12.46 22.70
C SER A 155 52.34 -12.35 24.05
N ASN A 156 53.59 -11.85 24.09
CA ASN A 156 54.47 -11.90 25.26
C ASN A 156 55.08 -10.53 25.68
N THR A 157 54.46 -9.40 25.33
CA THR A 157 54.98 -8.05 25.65
C THR A 157 54.50 -7.56 27.02
N SER A 158 55.35 -6.84 27.76
CA SER A 158 54.97 -6.29 29.08
C SER A 158 53.86 -5.22 28.95
N PRO A 159 52.91 -5.14 29.90
CA PRO A 159 51.74 -4.25 29.79
C PRO A 159 52.11 -2.76 29.63
N SER A 160 53.26 -2.33 30.16
CA SER A 160 53.78 -0.97 29.99
C SER A 160 54.26 -0.66 28.56
N THR A 161 54.86 -1.64 27.87
CA THR A 161 55.32 -1.47 26.48
C THR A 161 54.16 -1.48 25.48
N LEU A 162 53.15 -2.31 25.73
CA LEU A 162 51.92 -2.32 24.94
C LEU A 162 51.13 -1.01 25.10
N ALA A 163 51.09 -0.44 26.32
CA ALA A 163 50.49 0.87 26.57
C ALA A 163 51.21 2.02 25.84
N ALA A 164 52.54 1.99 25.79
CA ALA A 164 53.33 2.98 25.03
C ALA A 164 53.12 2.85 23.52
N ALA A 165 53.13 1.63 22.98
CA ALA A 165 52.86 1.36 21.55
C ALA A 165 51.44 1.81 21.14
N ASN A 166 50.43 1.53 21.97
CA ASN A 166 49.06 1.99 21.73
C ASN A 166 48.95 3.52 21.79
N LYS A 167 49.66 4.20 22.70
CA LYS A 167 49.68 5.68 22.77
C LYS A 167 50.28 6.30 21.51
N ILE A 168 51.36 5.71 20.96
CA ILE A 168 51.97 6.14 19.68
C ILE A 168 50.99 5.92 18.52
N LEU A 169 50.37 4.74 18.45
CA LEU A 169 49.37 4.43 17.43
C LEU A 169 48.17 5.37 17.50
N ASP A 170 47.65 5.67 18.70
CA ASP A 170 46.49 6.55 18.88
C ASP A 170 46.79 8.00 18.48
N SER A 171 47.99 8.48 18.82
CA SER A 171 48.47 9.78 18.38
C SER A 171 48.58 9.86 16.85
N LEU A 172 49.35 8.97 16.20
CA LEU A 172 49.50 8.97 14.75
C LEU A 172 48.16 8.77 14.03
N ARG A 173 47.29 7.93 14.59
CA ARG A 173 45.93 7.73 14.09
C ARG A 173 45.11 9.01 14.14
N SER A 174 45.24 9.80 15.21
CA SER A 174 44.52 11.06 15.36
C SER A 174 44.96 12.09 14.32
N GLU A 175 46.26 12.20 14.05
CA GLU A 175 46.81 13.14 13.07
C GLU A 175 46.54 12.70 11.63
N VAL A 176 46.71 11.41 11.31
CA VAL A 176 46.32 10.83 10.02
C VAL A 176 44.82 10.98 9.78
N ARG A 177 43.99 10.87 10.84
CA ARG A 177 42.56 11.15 10.72
C ARG A 177 42.29 12.63 10.44
N ARG A 178 42.97 13.53 11.15
CA ARG A 178 42.82 14.99 10.99
C ARG A 178 43.16 15.43 9.56
N GLN A 179 44.34 15.05 9.06
CA GLN A 179 44.76 15.40 7.70
C GLN A 179 43.83 14.80 6.63
N LYS A 180 43.29 13.59 6.86
CA LYS A 180 42.25 13.01 5.97
C LYS A 180 40.96 13.86 5.98
N VAL A 181 40.51 14.32 7.14
CA VAL A 181 39.33 15.20 7.26
C VAL A 181 39.58 16.54 6.57
N ASP A 182 40.77 17.12 6.72
CA ASP A 182 41.13 18.39 6.10
C ASP A 182 41.17 18.28 4.57
N LEU A 183 41.81 17.25 4.01
CA LEU A 183 41.83 16.97 2.57
C LEU A 183 40.42 16.71 2.00
N LEU A 184 39.58 15.96 2.71
CA LEU A 184 38.18 15.74 2.32
C LEU A 184 37.35 17.03 2.43
N GLY A 185 37.65 17.88 3.42
CA GLY A 185 37.03 19.18 3.61
C GLY A 185 37.34 20.13 2.45
N GLU A 186 38.60 20.21 2.05
CA GLU A 186 39.02 21.01 0.89
C GLU A 186 38.45 20.47 -0.41
N ALA A 187 38.47 19.15 -0.64
CA ALA A 187 37.84 18.55 -1.82
C ALA A 187 36.32 18.84 -1.90
N ARG A 188 35.61 18.81 -0.76
CA ARG A 188 34.19 19.19 -0.67
C ARG A 188 33.97 20.68 -0.96
N LYS A 189 34.84 21.57 -0.45
CA LYS A 189 34.78 23.01 -0.74
C LYS A 189 35.02 23.29 -2.22
N MET A 190 36.00 22.64 -2.83
CA MET A 190 36.28 22.75 -4.27
C MET A 190 35.11 22.29 -5.11
N TRP A 191 34.49 21.16 -4.76
CA TRP A 191 33.28 20.69 -5.43
C TRP A 191 32.12 21.69 -5.30
N ALA A 192 31.85 22.20 -4.09
CA ALA A 192 30.78 23.17 -3.84
C ALA A 192 31.03 24.55 -4.49
N ALA A 193 32.29 24.94 -4.68
CA ALA A 193 32.65 26.17 -5.39
C ALA A 193 32.49 26.03 -6.91
N SER A 194 32.65 24.81 -7.42
CA SER A 194 32.58 24.48 -8.85
C SER A 194 31.17 24.14 -9.34
N VAL A 195 30.30 23.54 -8.53
CA VAL A 195 28.94 23.18 -8.93
C VAL A 195 27.94 23.89 -8.04
N SER A 196 27.05 24.69 -8.63
CA SER A 196 25.93 25.30 -7.91
C SER A 196 24.63 25.02 -8.62
N LEU A 197 23.72 24.31 -7.94
CA LEU A 197 22.35 24.10 -8.38
C LEU A 197 21.46 25.19 -7.77
N SER A 198 20.40 25.58 -8.47
CA SER A 198 19.32 26.45 -8.01
C SER A 198 18.01 25.98 -8.65
N PRO A 199 16.83 26.45 -8.18
CA PRO A 199 15.55 26.02 -8.74
C PRO A 199 15.35 26.33 -10.23
N THR A 200 16.10 27.29 -10.80
CA THR A 200 15.96 27.75 -12.19
C THR A 200 17.25 27.64 -13.01
N SER A 201 18.35 27.21 -12.40
CA SER A 201 19.62 27.10 -13.12
C SER A 201 20.61 26.12 -12.48
N LEU A 202 21.41 25.49 -13.32
CA LEU A 202 22.56 24.67 -12.95
C LEU A 202 23.83 25.35 -13.50
N LEU A 203 24.76 25.72 -12.62
CA LEU A 203 26.00 26.38 -13.00
C LEU A 203 27.21 25.52 -12.68
N VAL A 204 28.14 25.46 -13.63
CA VAL A 204 29.47 24.86 -13.46
C VAL A 204 30.55 25.91 -13.69
N ARG A 205 31.33 26.17 -12.65
CA ARG A 205 32.50 27.05 -12.71
C ARG A 205 33.76 26.19 -12.90
N SER A 206 34.28 26.21 -14.12
CA SER A 206 35.55 25.60 -14.46
C SER A 206 36.68 26.62 -14.34
N SER A 207 37.27 26.69 -13.14
CA SER A 207 38.70 27.03 -13.04
C SER A 207 39.44 25.78 -13.53
N SER A 208 40.38 25.90 -14.46
CA SER A 208 40.98 24.81 -15.25
C SER A 208 41.55 23.58 -14.51
N SER A 209 41.54 23.56 -13.18
CA SER A 209 42.03 22.46 -12.34
C SER A 209 41.11 22.03 -11.17
N ASN A 210 40.07 22.78 -10.79
CA ASN A 210 39.42 22.58 -9.48
C ASN A 210 38.49 21.35 -9.41
N LEU A 211 37.55 21.21 -10.34
CA LEU A 211 36.57 20.12 -10.33
C LEU A 211 37.23 18.73 -10.62
N PRO A 212 38.12 18.59 -11.62
CA PRO A 212 38.85 17.35 -11.84
C PRO A 212 39.70 16.95 -10.62
N MET A 213 40.37 17.91 -9.98
CA MET A 213 41.21 17.68 -8.80
C MET A 213 40.38 17.26 -7.58
N ALA A 214 39.21 17.85 -7.38
CA ALA A 214 38.28 17.43 -6.32
C ALA A 214 37.85 15.96 -6.51
N TYR A 215 37.51 15.54 -7.72
CA TYR A 215 37.16 14.15 -8.01
C TYR A 215 38.35 13.19 -7.84
N ASP A 216 39.55 13.58 -8.27
CA ASP A 216 40.74 12.73 -8.13
C ASP A 216 41.07 12.46 -6.66
N VAL A 217 40.99 13.48 -5.80
CA VAL A 217 41.18 13.34 -4.34
C VAL A 217 40.08 12.44 -3.74
N LEU A 218 38.82 12.66 -4.11
CA LEU A 218 37.69 11.89 -3.60
C LEU A 218 37.74 10.42 -4.06
N GLN A 219 38.19 10.15 -5.29
CA GLN A 219 38.34 8.81 -5.83
C GLN A 219 39.45 8.03 -5.11
N ILE A 220 40.60 8.65 -4.84
CA ILE A 220 41.70 8.03 -4.09
C ILE A 220 41.21 7.54 -2.71
N PHE A 221 40.39 8.34 -2.02
CA PHE A 221 39.81 7.91 -0.75
C PHE A 221 38.67 6.89 -0.92
N ALA A 222 37.93 6.94 -2.02
CA ALA A 222 36.89 5.95 -2.33
C ALA A 222 37.49 4.56 -2.57
N ASP A 223 38.65 4.47 -3.22
CA ASP A 223 39.36 3.21 -3.48
C ASP A 223 39.90 2.56 -2.17
N ASP A 224 40.18 3.35 -1.12
CA ASP A 224 40.49 2.87 0.26
C ASP A 224 39.20 2.58 1.08
N GLY A 225 38.02 2.65 0.47
CA GLY A 225 36.73 2.29 1.08
C GLY A 225 35.99 3.44 1.77
N HIS A 226 36.33 4.69 1.52
CA HIS A 226 35.64 5.85 2.10
C HIS A 226 34.41 6.29 1.27
N SER A 227 33.28 6.59 1.93
CA SER A 227 32.00 6.90 1.25
C SER A 227 31.87 8.34 0.73
N ALA A 228 32.82 9.23 1.02
CA ALA A 228 32.66 10.69 0.76
C ALA A 228 32.27 11.04 -0.68
N LEU A 229 32.85 10.38 -1.68
CA LEU A 229 32.48 10.57 -3.09
C LEU A 229 31.02 10.17 -3.34
N GLN A 230 30.62 9.01 -2.83
CA GLN A 230 29.25 8.51 -2.94
C GLN A 230 28.25 9.40 -2.19
N ASP A 231 28.65 9.99 -1.05
CA ASP A 231 27.81 10.89 -0.26
C ASP A 231 27.56 12.22 -0.99
N ILE A 232 28.59 12.79 -1.62
CA ILE A 232 28.49 14.01 -2.44
C ILE A 232 27.60 13.75 -3.66
N LEU A 233 27.84 12.66 -4.39
CA LEU A 233 27.03 12.31 -5.55
C LEU A 233 25.58 11.98 -5.17
N ARG A 234 25.36 11.32 -4.03
CA ARG A 234 24.01 11.05 -3.52
C ARG A 234 23.29 12.35 -3.21
N LYS A 235 23.93 13.25 -2.47
CA LYS A 235 23.36 14.56 -2.14
C LYS A 235 23.03 15.34 -3.40
N PHE A 236 23.95 15.40 -4.36
CA PHE A 236 23.74 16.05 -5.65
C PHE A 236 22.59 15.43 -6.45
N THR A 237 22.51 14.10 -6.51
CA THR A 237 21.42 13.39 -7.20
C THR A 237 20.06 13.71 -6.56
N THR A 238 20.00 13.76 -5.22
CA THR A 238 18.80 14.18 -4.49
C THR A 238 18.45 15.64 -4.78
N GLU A 239 19.43 16.55 -4.75
CA GLU A 239 19.21 17.98 -5.03
C GLU A 239 18.71 18.21 -6.47
N ILE A 240 19.30 17.52 -7.47
CA ILE A 240 18.81 17.56 -8.86
C ILE A 240 17.37 17.08 -8.94
N TYR A 241 17.07 15.95 -8.30
CA TYR A 241 15.72 15.42 -8.32
C TYR A 241 14.73 16.39 -7.68
N GLU A 242 15.03 16.91 -6.49
CA GLU A 242 14.15 17.81 -5.74
C GLU A 242 13.94 19.16 -6.44
N TRP A 243 14.97 19.74 -7.06
CA TRP A 243 14.91 21.11 -7.59
C TRP A 243 14.64 21.17 -9.08
N VAL A 244 14.88 20.09 -9.84
CA VAL A 244 14.71 20.06 -11.30
C VAL A 244 13.58 19.12 -11.69
N PHE A 245 13.65 17.85 -11.30
CA PHE A 245 12.74 16.83 -11.82
C PHE A 245 11.40 16.78 -11.09
N ARG A 246 11.37 16.92 -9.76
CA ARG A 246 10.13 16.92 -8.97
C ARG A 246 9.19 18.06 -9.40
N PRO A 247 9.61 19.33 -9.51
CA PRO A 247 8.73 20.41 -9.94
C PRO A 247 8.19 20.21 -11.36
N LEU A 248 9.02 19.64 -12.26
CA LEU A 248 8.60 19.27 -13.60
C LEU A 248 7.49 18.20 -13.58
N LEU A 249 7.67 17.14 -12.78
CA LEU A 249 6.71 16.03 -12.65
C LEU A 249 5.40 16.48 -12.00
N GLU A 250 5.46 17.24 -10.91
CA GLU A 250 4.28 17.80 -10.25
C GLU A 250 3.45 18.66 -11.21
N ARG A 251 4.11 19.45 -12.06
CA ARG A 251 3.46 20.24 -13.11
C ARG A 251 2.80 19.37 -14.18
N LEU A 252 3.48 18.31 -14.64
CA LEU A 252 2.94 17.38 -15.65
C LEU A 252 1.74 16.57 -15.13
N MET A 253 1.62 16.40 -13.81
CA MET A 253 0.47 15.75 -13.15
C MET A 253 -0.65 16.73 -12.77
N SER A 254 -0.46 18.04 -12.95
CA SER A 254 -1.43 19.10 -12.64
C SER A 254 -2.18 19.56 -13.91
N ASP A 255 -3.29 20.29 -13.73
CA ASP A 255 -4.07 20.93 -14.82
C ASP A 255 -3.25 21.98 -15.62
N GLU A 256 -2.06 22.35 -15.15
CA GLU A 256 -1.11 23.27 -15.81
C GLU A 256 -0.20 22.60 -16.86
N ALA A 257 -0.46 21.34 -17.21
CA ALA A 257 0.29 20.55 -18.19
C ALA A 257 0.35 21.14 -19.62
N THR A 258 -0.29 22.27 -19.90
CA THR A 258 -0.33 22.88 -21.25
C THR A 258 0.87 23.76 -21.59
N THR A 259 1.82 23.97 -20.68
CA THR A 259 2.95 24.90 -20.89
C THR A 259 4.22 24.18 -21.35
N LEU A 260 4.97 24.76 -22.30
CA LEU A 260 6.27 24.24 -22.72
C LEU A 260 7.39 24.74 -21.79
N VAL A 261 8.36 23.88 -21.50
CA VAL A 261 9.59 24.25 -20.79
C VAL A 261 10.53 24.97 -21.76
N SER A 262 10.94 26.19 -21.41
CA SER A 262 12.02 26.88 -22.11
C SER A 262 13.33 26.71 -21.33
N TYR A 263 14.42 26.50 -22.05
CA TYR A 263 15.75 26.36 -21.49
C TYR A 263 16.79 27.00 -22.42
N GLN A 264 17.88 27.49 -21.85
CA GLN A 264 19.00 28.10 -22.57
C GLN A 264 20.32 27.68 -21.91
N GLU A 265 21.31 27.39 -22.75
CA GLU A 265 22.68 27.14 -22.34
C GLU A 265 23.52 28.36 -22.70
N SER A 266 24.24 28.92 -21.72
CA SER A 266 25.15 30.05 -21.93
C SER A 266 26.54 29.74 -21.41
N GLU A 267 27.54 30.27 -22.13
CA GLU A 267 28.94 30.19 -21.76
C GLU A 267 29.50 31.59 -21.51
N ASP A 268 29.77 31.91 -20.25
CA ASP A 268 30.31 33.20 -19.84
C ASP A 268 31.79 33.06 -19.47
N ASN A 269 32.65 33.80 -20.16
CA ASN A 269 34.04 34.00 -19.75
C ASN A 269 34.12 35.16 -18.75
N SER A 270 33.84 34.86 -17.48
CA SER A 270 34.03 35.85 -16.41
C SER A 270 35.52 35.96 -16.05
N GLY A 271 36.13 37.08 -16.42
CA GLY A 271 37.47 37.45 -15.96
C GLY A 271 37.39 38.21 -14.64
N SER A 272 37.97 37.67 -13.57
CA SER A 272 38.22 38.42 -12.34
C SER A 272 39.68 38.89 -12.34
N LEU A 273 39.89 40.19 -12.11
CA LEU A 273 41.21 40.81 -12.02
C LEU A 273 41.65 40.79 -10.55
N VAL A 274 42.50 39.82 -10.19
CA VAL A 274 43.21 39.82 -8.90
C VAL A 274 44.68 39.51 -9.15
N ASN A 275 45.57 40.42 -8.75
CA ASN A 275 47.03 40.28 -8.75
C ASN A 275 47.69 39.79 -10.05
N SER A 276 47.50 40.54 -11.14
CA SER A 276 48.33 40.48 -12.37
C SER A 276 48.41 39.12 -13.10
N ILE A 277 47.60 38.13 -12.74
CA ILE A 277 47.44 36.87 -13.46
C ILE A 277 45.97 36.73 -13.86
N THR A 278 45.70 36.70 -15.17
CA THR A 278 44.35 36.51 -15.71
C THR A 278 43.94 35.03 -15.60
N THR A 279 43.38 34.62 -14.47
CA THR A 279 42.69 33.32 -14.39
C THR A 279 41.35 33.44 -15.10
N LYS A 280 41.26 32.95 -16.33
CA LYS A 280 39.99 32.82 -17.06
C LYS A 280 39.17 31.72 -16.39
N THR A 281 38.15 32.11 -15.63
CA THR A 281 37.13 31.19 -15.10
C THR A 281 36.04 31.03 -16.15
N ARG A 282 36.02 29.86 -16.80
CA ARG A 282 34.97 29.50 -17.77
C ARG A 282 33.75 29.03 -16.98
N VAL A 283 32.64 29.75 -17.11
CA VAL A 283 31.37 29.43 -16.44
C VAL A 283 30.38 28.96 -17.49
N VAL A 284 29.92 27.72 -17.35
CA VAL A 284 28.86 27.15 -18.19
C VAL A 284 27.58 27.09 -17.36
N ARG A 285 26.47 27.58 -17.91
CA ARG A 285 25.18 27.66 -17.21
C ARG A 285 24.06 27.08 -18.07
N LEU A 286 23.23 26.26 -17.44
CA LEU A 286 21.93 25.84 -17.96
C LEU A 286 20.83 26.55 -17.17
N GLU A 287 20.05 27.41 -17.82
CA GLU A 287 18.87 28.07 -17.22
C GLU A 287 17.59 27.48 -17.80
N TRP A 288 16.55 27.36 -16.97
CA TRP A 288 15.22 26.92 -17.40
C TRP A 288 14.10 27.72 -16.76
N ASN A 289 12.99 27.83 -17.49
CA ASN A 289 11.75 28.40 -17.01
C ASN A 289 10.60 27.40 -17.26
N LEU A 290 9.97 26.98 -16.17
CA LEU A 290 8.86 26.02 -16.18
C LEU A 290 7.50 26.69 -16.47
N ASN A 291 7.42 28.03 -16.46
CA ASN A 291 6.20 28.83 -16.67
C ASN A 291 6.05 29.34 -18.11
N GLY A 292 6.47 28.54 -19.10
CA GLY A 292 6.53 28.96 -20.51
C GLY A 292 5.17 29.15 -21.20
N THR A 293 5.19 29.14 -22.53
CA THR A 293 4.02 29.40 -23.38
C THR A 293 2.97 28.29 -23.29
N LYS A 294 1.70 28.66 -23.10
CA LYS A 294 0.55 27.73 -23.14
C LYS A 294 0.28 27.23 -24.55
N VAL A 295 -0.05 25.95 -24.68
CA VAL A 295 -0.46 25.27 -25.92
C VAL A 295 -1.97 25.05 -25.89
N GLU A 296 -2.69 25.48 -26.94
CA GLU A 296 -4.16 25.55 -26.96
C GLU A 296 -4.87 24.32 -27.59
N SER A 297 -4.15 23.26 -28.02
CA SER A 297 -4.75 22.18 -28.84
C SER A 297 -4.87 20.81 -28.14
N SER A 298 -5.80 19.97 -28.60
CA SER A 298 -6.08 18.61 -28.10
C SER A 298 -5.00 17.54 -28.41
N HIS A 299 -4.00 17.88 -29.24
CA HIS A 299 -2.79 17.07 -29.47
C HIS A 299 -1.63 17.48 -28.52
N SER A 300 -1.94 18.27 -27.48
CA SER A 300 -0.99 18.91 -26.57
C SER A 300 -0.19 17.93 -25.70
N ASN A 301 -0.78 16.82 -25.24
CA ASN A 301 -0.12 15.97 -24.25
C ASN A 301 1.14 15.30 -24.78
N SER A 302 1.12 14.74 -26.00
CA SER A 302 2.31 14.12 -26.62
C SER A 302 3.43 15.16 -26.83
N LEU A 303 3.08 16.37 -27.28
CA LEU A 303 4.04 17.46 -27.50
C LEU A 303 4.66 17.98 -26.19
N VAL A 304 3.84 18.14 -25.16
CA VAL A 304 4.30 18.55 -23.82
C VAL A 304 5.25 17.50 -23.24
N TRP A 305 4.90 16.23 -23.36
CA TRP A 305 5.76 15.13 -22.89
C TRP A 305 7.05 15.03 -23.69
N LYS A 306 7.01 15.21 -25.01
CA LYS A 306 8.20 15.31 -25.85
C LYS A 306 9.12 16.43 -25.37
N ASN A 307 8.61 17.64 -25.15
CA ASN A 307 9.39 18.77 -24.66
C ASN A 307 9.95 18.53 -23.24
N ALA A 308 9.18 17.88 -22.35
CA ALA A 308 9.63 17.53 -21.02
C ALA A 308 10.77 16.50 -21.05
N ILE A 309 10.65 15.45 -21.87
CA ILE A 309 11.70 14.44 -22.05
C ILE A 309 12.95 15.04 -22.72
N GLU A 310 12.79 15.92 -23.70
CA GLU A 310 13.91 16.67 -24.28
C GLU A 310 14.63 17.54 -23.24
N PHE A 311 13.89 18.18 -22.34
CA PHE A 311 14.47 18.96 -21.23
C PHE A 311 15.22 18.06 -20.23
N VAL A 312 14.64 16.92 -19.85
CA VAL A 312 15.32 15.92 -19.01
C VAL A 312 16.60 15.43 -19.69
N GLN A 313 16.54 15.09 -20.97
CA GLN A 313 17.69 14.65 -21.76
C GLN A 313 18.80 15.70 -21.76
N LYS A 314 18.48 16.97 -22.04
CA LYS A 314 19.48 18.05 -22.06
C LYS A 314 20.10 18.31 -20.69
N THR A 315 19.30 18.22 -19.62
CA THR A 315 19.81 18.34 -18.26
C THR A 315 20.81 17.23 -17.95
N LEU A 316 20.52 15.99 -18.37
CA LEU A 316 21.42 14.85 -18.17
C LEU A 316 22.69 14.93 -19.02
N ILE A 317 22.61 15.42 -20.26
CA ILE A 317 23.78 15.72 -21.10
C ILE A 317 24.68 16.73 -20.39
N PHE A 318 24.12 17.86 -19.96
CA PHE A 318 24.85 18.92 -19.25
C PHE A 318 25.53 18.39 -17.97
N VAL A 319 24.83 17.57 -17.18
CA VAL A 319 25.39 16.95 -15.97
C VAL A 319 26.54 16.00 -16.34
N THR A 320 26.40 15.22 -17.40
CA THR A 320 27.43 14.25 -17.82
C THR A 320 28.69 14.95 -18.32
N GLU A 321 28.55 15.96 -19.19
CA GLU A 321 29.65 16.68 -19.82
C GLU A 321 30.36 17.63 -18.85
N HIS A 322 29.60 18.43 -18.09
CA HIS A 322 30.19 19.51 -17.28
C HIS A 322 30.33 19.17 -15.79
N VAL A 323 29.46 18.33 -15.21
CA VAL A 323 29.52 17.99 -13.77
C VAL A 323 30.28 16.69 -13.52
N LEU A 324 30.03 15.65 -14.32
CA LEU A 324 30.66 14.33 -14.17
C LEU A 324 31.93 14.16 -15.01
N LEU A 325 32.21 15.11 -15.90
CA LEU A 325 33.41 15.14 -16.76
C LEU A 325 33.58 13.85 -17.58
N GLU A 326 32.46 13.27 -18.04
CA GLU A 326 32.42 12.02 -18.82
C GLU A 326 33.06 10.80 -18.12
N ARG A 327 33.23 10.84 -16.79
CA ARG A 327 33.79 9.72 -16.03
C ARG A 327 32.77 8.60 -15.89
N LYS A 328 32.99 7.51 -16.64
CA LYS A 328 32.12 6.31 -16.71
C LYS A 328 31.56 5.84 -15.36
N GLN A 329 32.43 5.72 -14.35
CA GLN A 329 32.05 5.21 -13.01
C GLN A 329 31.07 6.14 -12.28
N LEU A 330 31.21 7.46 -12.46
CA LEU A 330 30.34 8.46 -11.84
C LEU A 330 28.99 8.52 -12.56
N CYS A 331 28.99 8.45 -13.89
CA CYS A 331 27.78 8.38 -14.71
C CYS A 331 26.94 7.15 -14.34
N HIS A 332 27.58 5.98 -14.23
CA HIS A 332 26.90 4.77 -13.79
C HIS A 332 26.33 4.89 -12.37
N PHE A 333 27.06 5.54 -11.44
CA PHE A 333 26.56 5.75 -10.08
C PHE A 333 25.30 6.63 -10.04
N VAL A 334 25.34 7.80 -10.68
CA VAL A 334 24.20 8.73 -10.75
C VAL A 334 23.03 8.10 -11.50
N GLY A 335 23.32 7.48 -12.64
CA GLY A 335 22.34 6.75 -13.45
C GLY A 335 21.65 5.62 -12.67
N SER A 336 22.41 4.82 -11.90
CA SER A 336 21.84 3.76 -11.07
C SER A 336 20.89 4.25 -9.98
N LYS A 337 21.03 5.52 -9.55
CA LYS A 337 20.15 6.13 -8.55
C LYS A 337 18.90 6.75 -9.16
N LEU A 338 19.01 7.36 -10.33
CA LEU A 338 17.88 7.96 -11.04
C LEU A 338 17.02 6.90 -11.75
N PHE A 339 17.63 5.87 -12.35
CA PHE A 339 16.97 4.92 -13.25
C PHE A 339 17.02 3.45 -12.79
N GLY A 340 17.70 3.14 -11.69
CA GLY A 340 17.73 1.81 -11.05
C GLY A 340 18.96 0.98 -11.40
N ARG A 341 19.12 -0.18 -10.73
CA ARG A 341 20.23 -1.12 -11.01
C ARG A 341 19.79 -2.19 -12.02
N PRO A 342 20.63 -2.55 -13.01
CA PRO A 342 20.30 -3.59 -13.98
C PRO A 342 20.38 -5.05 -13.44
N GLU A 343 20.80 -5.30 -12.19
CA GLU A 343 21.27 -6.64 -11.77
C GLU A 343 20.58 -7.29 -10.54
N MET A 344 19.44 -6.79 -10.03
CA MET A 344 18.69 -7.54 -9.00
C MET A 344 17.20 -7.62 -9.31
N GLN A 345 16.84 -8.55 -10.18
CA GLN A 345 15.56 -9.22 -10.07
C GLN A 345 15.81 -10.63 -9.52
N SER A 346 14.96 -11.05 -8.58
CA SER A 346 14.87 -12.36 -7.90
C SER A 346 15.80 -12.62 -6.70
N SER A 347 15.32 -12.26 -5.51
CA SER A 347 14.79 -13.24 -4.54
C SER A 347 14.41 -12.58 -3.22
N GLU A 348 13.21 -12.92 -2.73
CA GLU A 348 12.71 -12.69 -1.36
C GLU A 348 12.47 -11.25 -0.90
N THR A 349 11.36 -10.65 -1.33
CA THR A 349 10.71 -9.58 -0.55
C THR A 349 9.43 -10.10 0.08
N LEU A 350 9.57 -10.53 1.34
CA LEU A 350 8.46 -10.62 2.30
C LEU A 350 7.70 -9.28 2.30
N SER A 351 6.40 -9.34 2.04
CA SER A 351 5.48 -8.20 2.09
C SER A 351 5.45 -7.56 3.47
N LEU A 352 6.20 -6.47 3.66
CA LEU A 352 6.11 -5.59 4.83
C LEU A 352 4.95 -4.58 4.73
N GLU A 353 4.12 -4.66 3.69
CA GLU A 353 2.89 -3.87 3.54
C GLU A 353 1.84 -4.17 4.65
N VAL A 354 1.95 -5.31 5.33
CA VAL A 354 1.01 -5.73 6.39
C VAL A 354 1.20 -4.96 7.71
N LEU A 355 2.30 -4.23 7.90
CA LEU A 355 2.62 -3.61 9.20
C LEU A 355 2.47 -2.08 9.28
N GLY A 356 2.05 -1.39 8.22
CA GLY A 356 1.67 0.04 8.30
C GLY A 356 2.77 1.02 8.74
N ILE A 357 4.05 0.61 8.71
CA ILE A 357 5.18 1.48 9.08
C ILE A 357 5.70 2.18 7.81
N LYS A 358 5.26 3.43 7.59
CA LYS A 358 5.95 4.36 6.66
C LYS A 358 7.34 4.66 7.22
N THR A 359 8.33 3.85 6.85
CA THR A 359 9.74 4.15 7.06
C THR A 359 10.30 4.82 5.81
N LEU A 360 11.00 5.95 6.00
CA LEU A 360 11.80 6.69 5.01
C LEU A 360 13.04 5.88 4.54
N ASN A 361 12.89 4.58 4.34
CA ASN A 361 13.91 3.73 3.75
C ASN A 361 13.70 3.74 2.24
N MET A 362 14.64 4.38 1.53
CA MET A 362 14.76 4.34 0.08
C MET A 362 15.03 2.91 -0.41
N GLY A 363 13.98 2.10 -0.55
CA GLY A 363 13.82 1.16 -1.67
C GLY A 363 13.05 1.93 -2.75
N ILE A 364 13.31 1.78 -4.04
CA ILE A 364 13.17 0.54 -4.80
C ILE A 364 14.35 0.42 -5.78
N ASP A 365 14.76 -0.81 -6.11
CA ASP A 365 15.84 -1.14 -7.05
C ASP A 365 15.64 -0.59 -8.50
N ASN A 366 14.55 0.13 -8.76
CA ASN A 366 14.10 0.65 -10.05
C ASN A 366 14.42 2.15 -10.32
N GLY A 367 15.02 2.87 -9.36
CA GLY A 367 15.43 4.27 -9.53
C GLY A 367 14.30 5.29 -9.38
N ILE A 368 14.64 6.43 -8.76
CA ILE A 368 13.66 7.44 -8.31
C ILE A 368 12.93 8.11 -9.47
N LEU A 369 13.65 8.46 -10.53
CA LEU A 369 13.09 9.23 -11.65
C LEU A 369 12.31 8.36 -12.62
N ARG A 370 12.75 7.11 -12.86
CA ARG A 370 12.11 6.18 -13.78
C ARG A 370 10.66 5.88 -13.37
N GLU A 371 10.45 5.45 -12.13
CA GLU A 371 9.11 5.08 -11.65
C GLU A 371 8.16 6.27 -11.68
N LEU A 372 8.62 7.44 -11.26
CA LEU A 372 7.82 8.64 -11.23
C LEU A 372 7.50 9.20 -12.62
N LEU A 373 8.42 9.06 -13.59
CA LEU A 373 8.12 9.39 -14.98
C LEU A 373 7.05 8.45 -15.56
N VAL A 374 7.13 7.15 -15.29
CA VAL A 374 6.13 6.18 -15.76
C VAL A 374 4.76 6.45 -15.11
N ASP A 375 4.71 6.69 -13.80
CA ASP A 375 3.47 7.03 -13.08
C ASP A 375 2.85 8.34 -13.59
N ALA A 376 3.68 9.37 -13.79
CA ALA A 376 3.22 10.65 -14.35
C ALA A 376 2.73 10.51 -15.79
N LEU A 377 3.40 9.70 -16.63
CA LEU A 377 2.95 9.36 -17.97
C LEU A 377 1.60 8.64 -17.92
N GLU A 378 1.43 7.60 -17.10
CA GLU A 378 0.18 6.85 -16.97
C GLU A 378 -1.01 7.73 -16.57
N LYS A 379 -0.79 8.65 -15.62
CA LYS A 379 -1.84 9.53 -15.10
C LYS A 379 -2.25 10.59 -16.12
N SER A 380 -1.29 11.26 -16.75
CA SER A 380 -1.55 12.44 -17.59
C SER A 380 -1.76 12.13 -19.08
N SER A 381 -1.10 11.11 -19.63
CA SER A 381 -1.09 10.87 -21.08
C SER A 381 -2.20 9.97 -21.59
N ILE A 382 -2.67 9.02 -20.76
CA ILE A 382 -3.69 8.05 -21.15
C ILE A 382 -5.08 8.70 -21.00
N PRO A 383 -5.90 8.80 -22.06
CA PRO A 383 -7.26 9.33 -21.96
C PRO A 383 -8.16 8.52 -21.02
N THR A 384 -9.14 9.16 -20.39
CA THR A 384 -10.09 8.50 -19.45
C THR A 384 -11.26 7.83 -20.18
N HIS A 385 -11.65 8.38 -21.32
CA HIS A 385 -12.69 7.87 -22.19
C HIS A 385 -12.43 8.35 -23.61
N LEU A 386 -12.55 7.43 -24.57
CA LEU A 386 -12.54 7.72 -26.00
C LEU A 386 -13.74 7.02 -26.62
N LEU A 387 -14.34 7.68 -27.61
CA LEU A 387 -15.32 7.05 -28.47
C LEU A 387 -14.62 6.04 -29.40
N PRO A 388 -15.33 5.01 -29.90
CA PRO A 388 -14.74 4.01 -30.79
C PRO A 388 -14.10 4.62 -32.05
N GLU A 389 -14.69 5.70 -32.56
CA GLU A 389 -14.16 6.46 -33.70
C GLU A 389 -12.79 7.08 -33.41
N GLU A 390 -12.49 7.40 -32.16
CA GLU A 390 -11.25 8.07 -31.73
C GLU A 390 -10.12 7.08 -31.42
N PHE A 391 -10.37 5.77 -31.41
CA PHE A 391 -9.37 4.75 -31.08
C PHE A 391 -8.14 4.75 -32.00
N HIS A 392 -8.28 5.21 -33.25
CA HIS A 392 -7.13 5.38 -34.15
C HIS A 392 -6.09 6.37 -33.60
N SER A 393 -6.50 7.32 -32.76
CA SER A 393 -5.59 8.27 -32.10
C SER A 393 -4.66 7.58 -31.09
N LEU A 394 -5.07 6.47 -30.46
CA LEU A 394 -4.24 5.72 -29.52
C LEU A 394 -2.98 5.17 -30.18
N LYS A 395 -3.11 4.64 -31.39
CA LYS A 395 -1.99 4.12 -32.18
C LYS A 395 -1.03 5.24 -32.60
N ALA A 396 -1.58 6.40 -33.02
CA ALA A 396 -0.77 7.57 -33.35
C ALA A 396 0.02 8.07 -32.14
N ILE A 397 -0.65 8.21 -30.99
CA ILE A 397 -0.03 8.62 -29.73
C ILE A 397 1.03 7.60 -29.27
N ALA A 398 0.75 6.31 -29.35
CA ALA A 398 1.71 5.25 -29.00
C ALA A 398 2.96 5.30 -29.88
N SER A 399 2.79 5.48 -31.20
CA SER A 399 3.91 5.62 -32.14
C SER A 399 4.74 6.87 -31.87
N ASP A 400 4.11 7.99 -31.52
CA ASP A 400 4.82 9.21 -31.13
C ASP A 400 5.65 8.98 -29.86
N PHE A 401 5.05 8.39 -28.82
CA PHE A 401 5.74 8.01 -27.59
C PHE A 401 6.92 7.06 -27.86
N GLU A 402 6.74 6.04 -28.69
CA GLU A 402 7.79 5.10 -29.05
C GLU A 402 8.97 5.81 -29.74
N ALA A 403 8.71 6.74 -30.65
CA ALA A 403 9.74 7.46 -31.39
C ALA A 403 10.64 8.32 -30.49
N PHE A 404 10.08 9.11 -29.56
CA PHE A 404 10.92 9.96 -28.71
C PHE A 404 11.44 9.24 -27.45
N LEU A 405 10.72 8.25 -26.90
CA LEU A 405 11.21 7.49 -25.74
C LEU A 405 12.35 6.53 -26.13
N SER A 406 12.35 5.98 -27.36
CA SER A 406 13.50 5.22 -27.87
C SER A 406 14.73 6.10 -28.04
N THR A 407 14.57 7.28 -28.67
CA THR A 407 15.65 8.27 -28.79
C THR A 407 16.22 8.67 -27.43
N PHE A 408 15.35 8.88 -26.44
CA PHE A 408 15.77 9.18 -25.07
C PHE A 408 16.50 8.01 -24.43
N HIS A 409 16.01 6.78 -24.61
CA HIS A 409 16.67 5.58 -24.10
C HIS A 409 18.07 5.39 -24.68
N ASP A 410 18.23 5.56 -25.99
CA ASP A 410 19.54 5.49 -26.68
C ASP A 410 20.51 6.58 -26.16
N ALA A 411 19.99 7.77 -25.86
CA ALA A 411 20.78 8.83 -25.22
C ALA A 411 21.23 8.45 -23.79
N LEU A 412 20.40 7.76 -23.01
CA LEU A 412 20.80 7.30 -21.67
C LEU A 412 21.88 6.22 -21.72
N ILE A 413 21.86 5.35 -22.74
CA ILE A 413 22.90 4.35 -22.99
C ILE A 413 24.21 5.03 -23.42
N SER A 414 24.15 5.99 -24.35
CA SER A 414 25.35 6.69 -24.84
C SER A 414 26.03 7.50 -23.73
N LEU A 415 25.25 8.08 -22.82
CA LEU A 415 25.74 8.77 -21.61
C LEU A 415 26.20 7.81 -20.49
N GLN A 416 26.05 6.50 -20.66
CA GLN A 416 26.39 5.45 -19.67
C GLN A 416 25.66 5.61 -18.33
N LEU A 417 24.45 6.20 -18.36
CA LEU A 417 23.57 6.30 -17.20
C LEU A 417 22.79 5.00 -16.97
N ILE A 418 22.58 4.23 -18.03
CA ILE A 418 21.93 2.90 -18.00
C ILE A 418 22.82 1.90 -18.75
N SER A 419 22.80 0.64 -18.31
CA SER A 419 23.50 -0.45 -19.00
C SER A 419 22.75 -0.87 -20.28
N GLU A 420 23.49 -1.33 -21.30
CA GLU A 420 22.93 -1.94 -22.52
C GLU A 420 21.97 -3.13 -22.23
N LYS A 421 22.08 -3.77 -21.06
CA LYS A 421 21.22 -4.87 -20.62
C LYS A 421 20.04 -4.43 -19.74
N GLY A 422 19.91 -3.14 -19.44
CA GLY A 422 18.85 -2.62 -18.58
C GLY A 422 17.48 -2.72 -19.23
N GLU A 423 16.45 -3.11 -18.46
CA GLU A 423 15.09 -3.18 -18.98
C GLU A 423 14.60 -1.82 -19.51
N PRO A 424 13.96 -1.79 -20.70
CA PRO A 424 13.48 -0.56 -21.31
C PRO A 424 12.16 -0.15 -20.66
N GLY A 425 12.16 0.27 -19.39
CA GLY A 425 10.92 0.59 -18.67
C GLY A 425 10.05 1.64 -19.36
N LEU A 426 10.66 2.72 -19.86
CA LEU A 426 9.96 3.77 -20.61
C LEU A 426 9.51 3.31 -22.00
N SER A 427 10.33 2.54 -22.72
CA SER A 427 9.93 2.01 -24.03
C SER A 427 8.84 0.92 -23.90
N SER A 428 8.85 0.17 -22.79
CA SER A 428 7.78 -0.79 -22.44
C SER A 428 6.46 -0.09 -22.17
N PHE A 429 6.48 1.15 -21.68
CA PHE A 429 5.26 1.95 -21.52
C PHE A 429 4.64 2.26 -22.88
N ALA A 430 5.43 2.74 -23.85
CA ALA A 430 4.94 3.01 -25.20
C ALA A 430 4.40 1.75 -25.89
N ALA A 431 5.13 0.64 -25.81
CA ALA A 431 4.72 -0.64 -26.40
C ALA A 431 3.41 -1.19 -25.79
N ASN A 432 3.13 -0.88 -24.53
CA ASN A 432 1.92 -1.31 -23.81
C ASN A 432 0.87 -0.21 -23.65
N PHE A 433 0.97 0.90 -24.39
CA PHE A 433 0.12 2.08 -24.20
C PHE A 433 -1.37 1.75 -24.34
N GLU A 434 -1.75 1.00 -25.38
CA GLU A 434 -3.14 0.58 -25.62
C GLU A 434 -3.64 -0.38 -24.53
N ALA A 435 -2.80 -1.31 -24.04
CA ALA A 435 -3.16 -2.19 -22.93
C ALA A 435 -3.40 -1.40 -21.64
N LYS A 436 -2.58 -0.38 -21.37
CA LYS A 436 -2.76 0.51 -20.22
C LYS A 436 -4.01 1.37 -20.35
N TYR A 437 -4.41 1.79 -21.55
CA TYR A 437 -5.70 2.44 -21.78
C TYR A 437 -6.87 1.52 -21.41
N VAL A 438 -6.85 0.25 -21.85
CA VAL A 438 -7.90 -0.73 -21.52
C VAL A 438 -8.05 -0.89 -19.99
N GLU A 439 -6.94 -1.03 -19.26
CA GLU A 439 -6.98 -1.14 -17.80
C GLU A 439 -7.40 0.17 -17.12
N LYS A 440 -6.94 1.33 -17.61
CA LYS A 440 -7.38 2.63 -17.08
C LYS A 440 -8.88 2.84 -17.26
N ARG A 441 -9.45 2.42 -18.39
CA ARG A 441 -10.89 2.49 -18.64
C ARG A 441 -11.67 1.62 -17.65
N ARG A 442 -11.24 0.37 -17.44
CA ARG A 442 -11.81 -0.51 -16.41
C ARG A 442 -11.77 0.13 -15.02
N CYS A 443 -10.59 0.58 -14.59
CA CYS A 443 -10.41 1.24 -13.29
C CYS A 443 -11.32 2.47 -13.14
N THR A 444 -11.49 3.26 -14.19
CA THR A 444 -12.37 4.45 -14.17
C THR A 444 -13.82 4.06 -13.89
N ILE A 445 -14.33 3.03 -14.57
CA ILE A 445 -15.70 2.52 -14.39
C ILE A 445 -15.90 1.95 -12.99
N LEU A 446 -14.94 1.14 -12.50
CA LEU A 446 -15.02 0.58 -11.15
C LEU A 446 -14.94 1.65 -10.06
N ASN A 447 -14.14 2.70 -10.28
CA ASN A 447 -14.10 3.85 -9.37
C ASN A 447 -15.40 4.65 -9.40
N GLU A 448 -16.05 4.81 -10.56
CA GLU A 448 -17.40 5.39 -10.64
C GLU A 448 -18.40 4.55 -9.84
N ALA A 449 -18.39 3.23 -10.02
CA ALA A 449 -19.24 2.31 -9.26
C ALA A 449 -19.00 2.42 -7.74
N ARG A 450 -17.73 2.39 -7.31
CA ARG A 450 -17.37 2.57 -5.88
C ARG A 450 -17.86 3.91 -5.34
N ARG A 451 -17.73 5.00 -6.10
CA ARG A 451 -18.23 6.32 -5.67
C ARG A 451 -19.75 6.31 -5.50
N LEU A 452 -20.49 5.69 -6.43
CA LEU A 452 -21.94 5.53 -6.31
C LEU A 452 -22.34 4.68 -5.09
N LEU A 453 -21.56 3.65 -4.77
CA LEU A 453 -21.83 2.73 -3.65
C LEU A 453 -21.41 3.27 -2.27
N LEU A 454 -20.44 4.17 -2.21
CA LEU A 454 -19.97 4.76 -0.95
C LEU A 454 -20.62 6.10 -0.62
N ASN A 455 -20.90 6.92 -1.64
CA ASN A 455 -21.46 8.26 -1.47
C ASN A 455 -22.94 8.29 -1.89
N ASN A 456 -23.74 7.35 -1.41
CA ASN A 456 -25.19 7.32 -1.64
C ASN A 456 -25.99 7.73 -0.39
N ASP A 457 -27.21 8.17 -0.66
CA ASP A 457 -28.30 8.21 0.30
C ASP A 457 -29.23 7.04 0.00
N TYR A 458 -29.06 5.94 0.75
CA TYR A 458 -29.76 4.68 0.52
C TYR A 458 -31.27 4.75 0.86
N HIS A 459 -31.74 5.85 1.47
CA HIS A 459 -33.16 6.06 1.76
C HIS A 459 -33.96 6.59 0.57
N ASN A 460 -33.29 7.12 -0.45
CA ASN A 460 -33.92 7.59 -1.69
C ASN A 460 -34.27 6.40 -2.58
N THR A 461 -35.53 6.34 -2.99
CA THR A 461 -36.10 5.19 -3.69
C THR A 461 -36.84 5.60 -4.95
N VAL A 462 -36.79 4.73 -5.96
CA VAL A 462 -37.55 4.84 -7.22
C VAL A 462 -38.42 3.60 -7.40
N GLU A 463 -39.64 3.82 -7.90
CA GLU A 463 -40.60 2.75 -8.18
C GLU A 463 -40.27 2.06 -9.52
N VAL A 464 -40.27 0.74 -9.52
CA VAL A 464 -39.98 -0.12 -10.68
C VAL A 464 -41.00 -1.26 -10.77
N GLY A 465 -41.07 -1.91 -11.94
CA GLY A 465 -41.95 -3.06 -12.18
C GLY A 465 -43.37 -2.69 -12.58
N VAL A 466 -44.24 -3.70 -12.64
CA VAL A 466 -45.64 -3.56 -13.06
C VAL A 466 -46.55 -4.10 -11.97
N ASP A 467 -47.70 -3.49 -11.75
CA ASP A 467 -48.69 -3.99 -10.80
C ASP A 467 -49.35 -5.26 -11.38
N VAL A 468 -49.13 -6.40 -10.72
CA VAL A 468 -49.63 -7.73 -11.13
C VAL A 468 -50.56 -8.27 -10.06
N ARG A 469 -51.45 -7.43 -9.52
CA ARG A 469 -52.52 -7.90 -8.64
C ARG A 469 -53.41 -8.91 -9.38
N PRO A 470 -53.79 -10.03 -8.75
CA PRO A 470 -54.84 -10.89 -9.29
C PRO A 470 -56.16 -10.11 -9.25
N ASP A 471 -56.55 -9.54 -10.38
CA ASP A 471 -57.82 -8.83 -10.48
C ASP A 471 -58.96 -9.85 -10.31
N LYS A 472 -59.95 -9.55 -9.47
CA LYS A 472 -61.07 -10.47 -9.22
C LYS A 472 -62.00 -10.61 -10.43
N ASP A 473 -61.87 -9.74 -11.44
CA ASP A 473 -62.79 -9.62 -12.58
C ASP A 473 -62.16 -9.81 -13.98
N ASP A 474 -60.83 -9.95 -14.14
CA ASP A 474 -60.25 -9.95 -15.49
C ASP A 474 -60.28 -11.33 -16.16
N LYS A 475 -61.43 -11.65 -16.77
CA LYS A 475 -61.62 -12.78 -17.72
C LYS A 475 -60.91 -12.51 -19.06
N ARG A 476 -59.65 -12.09 -19.03
CA ARG A 476 -58.82 -11.82 -20.22
C ARG A 476 -57.49 -12.56 -20.17
N LEU A 477 -57.46 -13.78 -19.66
CA LEU A 477 -56.35 -14.69 -19.92
C LEU A 477 -56.43 -15.24 -21.36
N GLY A 478 -56.08 -14.38 -22.32
CA GLY A 478 -55.56 -14.85 -23.60
C GLY A 478 -54.21 -15.53 -23.39
N LEU A 479 -53.84 -16.48 -24.25
CA LEU A 479 -52.61 -17.29 -24.17
C LEU A 479 -51.26 -16.52 -24.12
N SER A 480 -51.26 -15.18 -24.03
CA SER A 480 -50.06 -14.35 -23.78
C SER A 480 -49.72 -14.17 -22.29
N ASP A 481 -50.52 -14.71 -21.37
CA ASP A 481 -50.38 -14.50 -19.92
C ASP A 481 -49.37 -15.44 -19.22
N GLY A 482 -48.88 -16.49 -19.89
CA GLY A 482 -47.84 -17.37 -19.36
C GLY A 482 -46.50 -16.68 -19.08
N MET A 483 -46.29 -15.49 -19.66
CA MET A 483 -45.09 -14.66 -19.44
C MET A 483 -45.24 -13.69 -18.27
N ALA A 484 -46.42 -13.56 -17.65
CA ALA A 484 -46.63 -12.70 -16.48
C ALA A 484 -45.73 -13.10 -15.30
N VAL A 485 -45.42 -14.40 -15.17
CA VAL A 485 -44.49 -14.96 -14.17
C VAL A 485 -43.08 -14.37 -14.28
N PHE A 486 -42.68 -13.91 -15.47
CA PHE A 486 -41.37 -13.31 -15.68
C PHE A 486 -41.36 -11.79 -15.51
N ARG A 487 -42.50 -11.14 -15.22
CA ARG A 487 -42.54 -9.69 -15.01
C ARG A 487 -42.00 -9.34 -13.62
N LEU A 488 -41.22 -8.27 -13.55
CA LEU A 488 -40.89 -7.67 -12.26
C LEU A 488 -42.14 -7.04 -11.65
N GLN A 489 -42.52 -7.52 -10.47
CA GLN A 489 -43.63 -6.94 -9.72
C GLN A 489 -43.29 -5.52 -9.25
N LYS A 490 -44.31 -4.67 -9.20
CA LYS A 490 -44.24 -3.31 -8.71
C LYS A 490 -43.59 -3.27 -7.32
N SER A 491 -42.49 -2.54 -7.17
CA SER A 491 -41.76 -2.36 -5.91
C SER A 491 -40.89 -1.10 -5.96
N SER A 492 -40.42 -0.63 -4.80
CA SER A 492 -39.49 0.49 -4.70
C SER A 492 -38.08 -0.01 -4.42
N ILE A 493 -37.12 0.41 -5.24
CA ILE A 493 -35.69 0.12 -5.12
C ILE A 493 -34.92 1.38 -4.73
N SER A 494 -33.69 1.24 -4.24
CA SER A 494 -32.80 2.37 -4.02
C SER A 494 -32.38 3.02 -5.35
N ASP A 495 -32.16 4.34 -5.30
CA ASP A 495 -31.53 5.08 -6.41
C ASP A 495 -30.15 4.49 -6.76
N THR A 496 -29.47 3.92 -5.76
CA THR A 496 -28.15 3.31 -5.93
C THR A 496 -28.23 2.08 -6.83
N ALA A 497 -29.17 1.16 -6.60
CA ALA A 497 -29.35 -0.02 -7.45
C ALA A 497 -29.72 0.37 -8.89
N ALA A 498 -30.58 1.38 -9.07
CA ALA A 498 -30.92 1.92 -10.38
C ALA A 498 -29.69 2.51 -11.11
N GLN A 499 -28.87 3.30 -10.42
CA GLN A 499 -27.66 3.91 -10.99
C GLN A 499 -26.57 2.87 -11.30
N ILE A 500 -26.41 1.84 -10.46
CA ILE A 500 -25.48 0.74 -10.70
C ILE A 500 -25.92 -0.09 -11.91
N MET A 501 -27.21 -0.42 -12.03
CA MET A 501 -27.72 -1.09 -13.23
C MET A 501 -27.55 -0.24 -14.49
N LYS A 502 -27.75 1.07 -14.39
CA LYS A 502 -27.49 2.02 -15.49
C LYS A 502 -26.00 2.06 -15.88
N LEU A 503 -25.09 2.03 -14.90
CA LEU A 503 -23.64 1.94 -15.18
C LEU A 503 -23.29 0.60 -15.84
N CYS A 504 -23.79 -0.52 -15.31
CA CYS A 504 -23.61 -1.84 -15.91
C CYS A 504 -24.07 -1.86 -17.38
N ARG A 505 -25.25 -1.33 -17.69
CA ARG A 505 -25.76 -1.24 -19.07
C ARG A 505 -24.90 -0.35 -19.95
N ARG A 506 -24.51 0.84 -19.48
CA ARG A 506 -23.58 1.73 -20.22
C ARG A 506 -22.25 1.03 -20.53
N THR A 507 -21.68 0.32 -19.57
CA THR A 507 -20.45 -0.47 -19.77
C THR A 507 -20.64 -1.60 -20.78
N MET A 508 -21.81 -2.25 -20.78
CA MET A 508 -22.16 -3.25 -21.79
C MET A 508 -22.35 -2.63 -23.17
N ASP A 509 -22.99 -1.46 -23.27
CA ASP A 509 -23.14 -0.72 -24.53
C ASP A 509 -21.76 -0.34 -25.11
N GLU A 510 -20.82 0.09 -24.26
CA GLU A 510 -19.42 0.32 -24.66
C GLU A 510 -18.71 -0.98 -25.07
N SER A 511 -19.01 -2.12 -24.41
CA SER A 511 -18.37 -3.41 -24.71
C SER A 511 -18.74 -3.99 -26.08
N ILE A 512 -19.90 -3.63 -26.62
CA ILE A 512 -20.37 -4.07 -27.94
C ILE A 512 -20.10 -3.05 -29.04
N ALA A 513 -19.46 -1.93 -28.70
CA ALA A 513 -19.16 -0.90 -29.67
C ALA A 513 -18.18 -1.43 -30.73
N GLN A 514 -18.43 -1.08 -32.00
CA GLN A 514 -17.62 -1.54 -33.12
C GLN A 514 -16.19 -1.03 -32.99
N LEU A 515 -15.24 -1.96 -33.05
CA LEU A 515 -13.82 -1.63 -33.09
C LEU A 515 -13.38 -1.20 -34.49
N PRO A 516 -12.34 -0.36 -34.62
CA PRO A 516 -11.71 -0.07 -35.90
C PRO A 516 -11.21 -1.36 -36.59
N ASN A 517 -11.33 -1.43 -37.92
CA ASN A 517 -10.88 -2.58 -38.72
C ASN A 517 -9.41 -2.95 -38.52
N GLU A 518 -8.56 -1.96 -38.22
CA GLU A 518 -7.14 -2.14 -37.88
C GLU A 518 -6.93 -1.88 -36.39
N CYS A 519 -7.13 -2.91 -35.57
CA CYS A 519 -6.99 -2.85 -34.13
C CYS A 519 -5.81 -3.74 -33.68
N SER A 520 -5.02 -3.29 -32.70
CA SER A 520 -3.99 -4.13 -32.10
C SER A 520 -4.61 -5.25 -31.25
N ALA A 521 -3.85 -6.30 -30.97
CA ALA A 521 -4.31 -7.36 -30.07
C ALA A 521 -4.58 -6.83 -28.64
N ALA A 522 -3.87 -5.79 -28.20
CA ALA A 522 -4.04 -5.18 -26.89
C ALA A 522 -5.37 -4.41 -26.80
N LEU A 523 -5.68 -3.59 -27.81
CA LEU A 523 -6.92 -2.82 -27.83
C LEU A 523 -8.14 -3.72 -28.12
N ALA A 524 -7.98 -4.79 -28.90
CA ALA A 524 -9.04 -5.79 -29.12
C ALA A 524 -9.54 -6.43 -27.80
N ALA A 525 -8.73 -6.43 -26.74
CA ALA A 525 -9.14 -6.93 -25.42
C ALA A 525 -10.15 -6.02 -24.69
N ILE A 526 -10.40 -4.80 -25.17
CA ILE A 526 -11.28 -3.83 -24.49
C ILE A 526 -12.71 -4.37 -24.31
N GLN A 527 -13.28 -5.03 -25.33
CA GLN A 527 -14.64 -5.56 -25.27
C GLN A 527 -14.78 -6.62 -24.17
N ALA A 528 -13.84 -7.58 -24.12
CA ALA A 528 -13.80 -8.60 -23.10
C ALA A 528 -13.60 -8.01 -21.70
N THR A 529 -12.73 -7.01 -21.58
CA THR A 529 -12.50 -6.31 -20.32
C THR A 529 -13.73 -5.56 -19.85
N LEU A 530 -14.42 -4.82 -20.72
CA LEU A 530 -15.63 -4.09 -20.37
C LEU A 530 -16.79 -5.03 -20.01
N TYR A 531 -16.96 -6.16 -20.71
CA TYR A 531 -17.92 -7.20 -20.31
C TYR A 531 -17.65 -7.71 -18.88
N ARG A 532 -16.40 -8.04 -18.55
CA ARG A 532 -16.01 -8.42 -17.17
C ARG A 532 -16.27 -7.29 -16.19
N THR A 533 -15.93 -6.06 -16.57
CA THR A 533 -16.12 -4.86 -15.74
C THR A 533 -17.60 -4.65 -15.41
N ALA A 534 -18.51 -4.85 -16.35
CA ALA A 534 -19.95 -4.75 -16.10
C ALA A 534 -20.42 -5.75 -15.03
N ARG A 535 -19.86 -6.97 -15.02
CA ARG A 535 -20.11 -7.96 -13.97
C ARG A 535 -19.49 -7.56 -12.64
N GLU A 536 -18.25 -7.08 -12.65
CA GLU A 536 -17.55 -6.56 -11.46
C GLU A 536 -18.33 -5.39 -10.80
N VAL A 537 -18.97 -4.52 -11.59
CA VAL A 537 -19.84 -3.45 -11.08
C VAL A 537 -21.00 -4.00 -10.25
N LEU A 538 -21.62 -5.10 -10.67
CA LEU A 538 -22.69 -5.77 -9.92
C LEU A 538 -22.15 -6.51 -8.68
N GLU A 539 -20.95 -7.09 -8.77
CA GLU A 539 -20.28 -7.72 -7.62
C GLU A 539 -19.91 -6.71 -6.54
N LEU A 540 -19.44 -5.52 -6.94
CA LEU A 540 -19.16 -4.43 -6.01
C LEU A 540 -20.40 -4.03 -5.21
N PHE A 541 -21.59 -4.00 -5.82
CA PHE A 541 -22.83 -3.75 -5.09
C PHE A 541 -23.04 -4.77 -3.97
N ARG A 542 -22.91 -6.07 -4.29
CA ARG A 542 -23.08 -7.18 -3.32
C ARG A 542 -22.03 -7.15 -2.20
N ALA A 543 -20.83 -6.68 -2.51
CA ALA A 543 -19.74 -6.60 -1.54
C ALA A 543 -19.83 -5.37 -0.63
N ILE A 544 -20.27 -4.22 -1.16
CA ILE A 544 -20.21 -2.94 -0.44
C ILE A 544 -21.50 -2.67 0.34
N ILE A 545 -22.69 -2.79 -0.26
CA ILE A 545 -23.95 -2.36 0.37
C ILE A 545 -24.24 -3.07 1.71
N PRO A 546 -24.11 -4.41 1.82
CA PRO A 546 -24.35 -5.08 3.09
C PRO A 546 -23.36 -4.67 4.19
N VAL A 547 -22.15 -4.22 3.82
CA VAL A 547 -21.12 -3.79 4.77
C VAL A 547 -21.35 -2.34 5.18
N THR A 548 -21.66 -1.44 4.24
CA THR A 548 -21.86 -0.01 4.53
C THR A 548 -23.14 0.24 5.29
N HIS A 549 -24.22 -0.45 4.94
CA HIS A 549 -25.57 -0.24 5.49
C HIS A 549 -26.01 -1.36 6.44
N GLY A 550 -25.11 -2.28 6.82
CA GLY A 550 -25.44 -3.50 7.56
C GLY A 550 -26.18 -3.25 8.87
N HIS A 551 -25.82 -2.20 9.61
CA HIS A 551 -26.54 -1.83 10.84
C HIS A 551 -27.98 -1.40 10.56
N GLU A 552 -28.21 -0.58 9.54
CA GLU A 552 -29.57 -0.14 9.17
C GLU A 552 -30.39 -1.30 8.62
N ILE A 553 -29.80 -2.15 7.79
CA ILE A 553 -30.45 -3.35 7.27
C ILE A 553 -30.91 -4.25 8.41
N ALA A 554 -30.11 -4.42 9.47
CA ALA A 554 -30.46 -5.28 10.60
C ALA A 554 -31.57 -4.71 11.51
N HIS A 555 -31.75 -3.38 11.57
CA HIS A 555 -32.61 -2.74 12.58
C HIS A 555 -33.77 -1.91 12.02
N VAL A 556 -33.72 -1.52 10.74
CA VAL A 556 -34.72 -0.67 10.10
C VAL A 556 -35.51 -1.49 9.08
N PRO A 557 -36.78 -1.85 9.35
CA PRO A 557 -37.57 -2.72 8.47
C PRO A 557 -37.66 -2.24 7.03
N ARG A 558 -37.80 -0.93 6.82
CA ARG A 558 -37.85 -0.32 5.49
C ARG A 558 -36.54 -0.54 4.71
N THR A 559 -35.39 -0.40 5.37
CA THR A 559 -34.08 -0.54 4.70
C THR A 559 -33.81 -1.98 4.27
N ALA A 560 -34.15 -2.98 5.12
CA ALA A 560 -34.08 -4.38 4.72
C ALA A 560 -34.97 -4.71 3.51
N ALA A 561 -36.19 -4.17 3.49
CA ALA A 561 -37.10 -4.31 2.35
C ALA A 561 -36.55 -3.68 1.06
N ILE A 562 -35.88 -2.53 1.16
CA ILE A 562 -35.22 -1.89 -0.01
C ILE A 562 -34.09 -2.78 -0.53
N LEU A 563 -33.22 -3.31 0.33
CA LEU A 563 -32.14 -4.21 -0.11
C LEU A 563 -32.68 -5.49 -0.76
N HIS A 564 -33.74 -6.06 -0.20
CA HIS A 564 -34.45 -7.19 -0.80
C HIS A 564 -34.88 -6.85 -2.23
N ASN A 565 -35.60 -5.73 -2.41
CA ASN A 565 -36.08 -5.28 -3.72
C ASN A 565 -34.94 -4.97 -4.69
N ASP A 566 -33.85 -4.31 -4.24
CA ASP A 566 -32.68 -4.02 -5.06
C ASP A 566 -32.09 -5.31 -5.66
N CYS A 567 -31.95 -6.33 -4.82
CA CYS A 567 -31.42 -7.62 -5.23
C CYS A 567 -32.36 -8.34 -6.19
N VAL A 568 -33.67 -8.32 -5.94
CA VAL A 568 -34.69 -8.88 -6.86
C VAL A 568 -34.67 -8.14 -8.21
N PHE A 569 -34.55 -6.82 -8.20
CA PHE A 569 -34.46 -5.99 -9.40
C PHE A 569 -33.19 -6.30 -10.22
N ILE A 570 -32.03 -6.38 -9.57
CA ILE A 570 -30.77 -6.71 -10.26
C ILE A 570 -30.82 -8.14 -10.81
N ALA A 571 -31.30 -9.09 -10.01
CA ALA A 571 -31.50 -10.48 -10.45
C ALA A 571 -32.43 -10.56 -11.67
N HIS A 572 -33.53 -9.82 -11.66
CA HIS A 572 -34.46 -9.76 -12.78
C HIS A 572 -33.78 -9.23 -14.06
N ASN A 573 -33.00 -8.15 -13.97
CA ASN A 573 -32.24 -7.64 -15.12
C ASN A 573 -31.18 -8.64 -15.62
N CYS A 574 -30.52 -9.37 -14.73
CA CYS A 574 -29.53 -10.39 -15.11
C CYS A 574 -30.10 -11.54 -15.95
N LEU A 575 -31.42 -11.80 -15.86
CA LEU A 575 -32.09 -12.80 -16.70
C LEU A 575 -32.06 -12.43 -18.19
N SER A 576 -32.12 -11.14 -18.52
CA SER A 576 -32.22 -10.66 -19.90
C SER A 576 -30.93 -10.05 -20.45
N LEU A 577 -30.05 -9.50 -19.59
CA LEU A 577 -28.80 -8.86 -20.03
C LEU A 577 -27.96 -9.73 -20.97
N GLY A 578 -27.75 -11.00 -20.62
CA GLY A 578 -26.98 -11.91 -21.46
C GLY A 578 -27.59 -12.05 -22.87
N LEU A 579 -28.91 -12.22 -22.97
CA LEU A 579 -29.63 -12.35 -24.23
C LEU A 579 -29.61 -11.05 -25.04
N GLU A 580 -29.77 -9.91 -24.36
CA GLU A 580 -29.83 -8.59 -24.97
C GLU A 580 -28.55 -8.21 -25.73
N TYR A 581 -27.39 -8.56 -25.15
CA TYR A 581 -26.07 -8.16 -25.66
C TYR A 581 -25.38 -9.24 -26.49
N ARG A 582 -25.66 -10.52 -26.24
CA ARG A 582 -24.98 -11.65 -26.89
C ARG A 582 -25.02 -11.59 -28.42
N GLU A 583 -26.18 -11.27 -29.00
CA GLU A 583 -26.34 -11.20 -30.46
C GLU A 583 -25.72 -9.94 -31.08
N ARG A 584 -25.34 -8.94 -30.28
CA ARG A 584 -24.77 -7.68 -30.76
C ARG A 584 -23.26 -7.73 -30.98
N TYR A 585 -22.59 -8.81 -30.56
CA TYR A 585 -21.18 -9.10 -30.88
C TYR A 585 -20.96 -9.61 -32.33
N THR A 586 -21.97 -9.53 -33.20
CA THR A 586 -22.06 -10.30 -34.46
C THR A 586 -21.13 -9.85 -35.59
N ASP A 587 -20.73 -8.58 -35.66
CA ASP A 587 -19.75 -8.14 -36.66
C ASP A 587 -18.30 -8.54 -36.29
N ASP A 588 -17.98 -8.59 -34.99
CA ASP A 588 -16.71 -9.08 -34.45
C ASP A 588 -16.62 -10.60 -34.35
N ALA A 589 -17.72 -11.33 -34.55
CA ALA A 589 -17.76 -12.81 -34.55
C ALA A 589 -16.94 -13.45 -35.69
N LYS A 590 -16.45 -12.65 -36.65
CA LYS A 590 -15.44 -13.08 -37.65
C LYS A 590 -14.04 -13.21 -37.03
N THR A 591 -13.81 -12.64 -35.86
CA THR A 591 -12.59 -12.81 -35.07
C THR A 591 -12.79 -13.91 -34.02
N PRO A 592 -11.73 -14.69 -33.67
CA PRO A 592 -11.81 -15.68 -32.61
C PRO A 592 -12.26 -15.10 -31.26
N GLN A 593 -11.88 -13.86 -30.94
CA GLN A 593 -12.27 -13.20 -29.69
C GLN A 593 -13.77 -12.84 -29.64
N GLY A 594 -14.32 -12.25 -30.72
CA GLY A 594 -15.74 -11.92 -30.77
C GLY A 594 -16.65 -13.15 -30.71
N SER A 595 -16.24 -14.25 -31.35
CA SER A 595 -16.96 -15.53 -31.27
C SER A 595 -16.96 -16.11 -29.84
N LEU A 596 -15.83 -16.03 -29.13
CA LEU A 596 -15.76 -16.45 -27.74
C LEU A 596 -16.65 -15.57 -26.84
N LEU A 597 -16.61 -14.25 -26.98
CA LEU A 597 -17.46 -13.33 -26.20
C LEU A 597 -18.95 -13.58 -26.44
N GLN A 598 -19.34 -13.82 -27.69
CA GLN A 598 -20.70 -14.23 -28.01
C GLN A 598 -21.09 -15.55 -27.34
N GLN A 599 -20.17 -16.47 -27.11
CA GLN A 599 -20.46 -17.73 -26.42
C GLN A 599 -20.47 -17.57 -24.89
N THR A 600 -19.64 -16.67 -24.35
CA THR A 600 -19.44 -16.50 -22.90
C THR A 600 -20.26 -15.37 -22.28
N CYS A 601 -20.93 -14.52 -23.07
CA CYS A 601 -21.74 -13.41 -22.55
C CYS A 601 -22.99 -13.93 -21.82
N ILE A 602 -22.83 -14.20 -20.53
CA ILE A 602 -23.88 -14.65 -19.61
C ILE A 602 -23.95 -13.73 -18.38
N PHE A 603 -25.16 -13.60 -17.83
CA PHE A 603 -25.45 -12.96 -16.54
C PHE A 603 -26.39 -13.80 -15.66
N VAL A 604 -27.00 -14.86 -16.22
CA VAL A 604 -27.96 -15.72 -15.51
C VAL A 604 -27.32 -16.45 -14.33
N ASP A 605 -26.02 -16.65 -14.35
CA ASP A 605 -25.22 -17.22 -13.27
C ASP A 605 -25.10 -16.28 -12.05
N MET A 606 -25.32 -14.97 -12.24
CA MET A 606 -25.38 -13.99 -11.16
C MET A 606 -26.74 -13.97 -10.44
N VAL A 607 -27.79 -14.54 -11.03
CA VAL A 607 -29.15 -14.50 -10.49
C VAL A 607 -29.26 -15.15 -9.10
N PRO A 608 -28.75 -16.38 -8.87
CA PRO A 608 -28.81 -17.01 -7.54
C PRO A 608 -28.11 -16.16 -6.49
N LEU A 609 -26.97 -15.57 -6.86
CA LEU A 609 -26.14 -14.76 -5.97
C LEU A 609 -26.84 -13.52 -5.40
N PHE A 610 -27.75 -12.92 -6.16
CA PHE A 610 -28.59 -11.81 -5.72
C PHE A 610 -29.85 -12.29 -4.99
N ARG A 611 -30.49 -13.38 -5.47
CA ARG A 611 -31.65 -13.97 -4.77
C ARG A 611 -31.31 -14.42 -3.35
N ASP A 612 -30.17 -15.08 -3.18
CA ASP A 612 -29.68 -15.51 -1.87
C ASP A 612 -29.43 -14.33 -0.93
N LEU A 613 -29.02 -13.17 -1.45
CA LEU A 613 -28.86 -11.96 -0.65
C LEU A 613 -30.22 -11.34 -0.29
N ALA A 614 -31.16 -11.32 -1.24
CA ALA A 614 -32.52 -10.84 -1.02
C ALA A 614 -33.26 -11.66 0.04
N GLU A 615 -33.17 -12.99 -0.05
CA GLU A 615 -33.82 -13.94 0.86
C GLU A 615 -33.22 -13.85 2.26
N ARG A 616 -31.90 -13.81 2.40
CA ARG A 616 -31.25 -13.65 3.71
C ARG A 616 -31.62 -12.33 4.37
N SER A 617 -31.53 -11.22 3.63
CA SER A 617 -31.82 -9.89 4.19
C SER A 617 -33.26 -9.78 4.70
N MET A 618 -34.23 -10.26 3.92
CA MET A 618 -35.65 -10.19 4.33
C MET A 618 -35.98 -11.24 5.40
N GLY A 619 -35.43 -12.46 5.29
CA GLY A 619 -35.61 -13.53 6.25
C GLY A 619 -35.10 -13.16 7.65
N GLU A 620 -33.88 -12.63 7.75
CA GLU A 620 -33.32 -12.14 9.01
C GLU A 620 -34.18 -11.03 9.62
N MET A 621 -34.70 -10.12 8.79
CA MET A 621 -35.62 -9.07 9.25
C MET A 621 -36.92 -9.66 9.79
N LEU A 622 -37.53 -10.63 9.09
CA LEU A 622 -38.75 -11.31 9.56
C LEU A 622 -38.51 -12.05 10.88
N ASP A 623 -37.36 -12.71 11.04
CA ASP A 623 -36.99 -13.39 12.30
C ASP A 623 -36.86 -12.40 13.47
N VAL A 624 -36.27 -11.23 13.23
CA VAL A 624 -36.17 -10.16 14.24
C VAL A 624 -37.56 -9.66 14.63
N GLN A 625 -38.44 -9.38 13.67
CA GLN A 625 -39.79 -8.92 13.96
C GLN A 625 -40.64 -10.00 14.65
N ALA A 626 -40.51 -11.26 14.26
CA ALA A 626 -41.17 -12.38 14.92
C ALA A 626 -40.76 -12.49 16.40
N LYS A 627 -39.46 -12.36 16.70
CA LYS A 627 -38.98 -12.33 18.09
C LYS A 627 -39.56 -11.16 18.87
N GLN A 628 -39.65 -9.97 18.26
CA GLN A 628 -40.26 -8.80 18.91
C GLN A 628 -41.75 -9.02 19.22
N ILE A 629 -42.52 -9.66 18.33
CA ILE A 629 -43.91 -10.04 18.61
C ILE A 629 -43.98 -11.00 19.81
N VAL A 630 -43.11 -12.01 19.85
CA VAL A 630 -43.05 -12.96 20.98
C VAL A 630 -42.68 -12.25 22.28
N GLU A 631 -41.76 -11.29 22.27
CA GLU A 631 -41.38 -10.52 23.46
C GLU A 631 -42.51 -9.60 23.94
N LEU A 632 -43.22 -8.95 23.02
CA LEU A 632 -44.34 -8.04 23.33
C LEU A 632 -45.57 -8.79 23.84
N VAL A 633 -45.89 -9.96 23.27
CA VAL A 633 -47.15 -10.66 23.49
C VAL A 633 -47.01 -11.89 24.38
N GLY A 634 -45.88 -12.59 24.30
CA GLY A 634 -45.74 -13.94 24.85
C GLY A 634 -45.86 -14.03 26.37
N LYS A 635 -45.23 -13.12 27.12
CA LYS A 635 -45.35 -13.13 28.60
C LYS A 635 -46.75 -12.73 29.08
N PRO A 636 -47.34 -11.61 28.63
CA PRO A 636 -48.70 -11.24 29.03
C PRO A 636 -49.75 -12.30 28.67
N ILE A 637 -49.64 -12.92 27.50
CA ILE A 637 -50.65 -13.88 27.04
C ILE A 637 -50.57 -15.23 27.77
N ALA A 638 -49.44 -15.57 28.39
CA ALA A 638 -49.28 -16.86 29.08
C ALA A 638 -50.26 -17.03 30.26
N LEU A 639 -50.63 -15.94 30.93
CA LEU A 639 -51.60 -15.94 32.04
C LEU A 639 -53.05 -16.04 31.55
N LEU A 640 -53.30 -15.84 30.26
CA LEU A 640 -54.62 -16.04 29.68
C LEU A 640 -55.10 -17.48 29.90
N GLY A 641 -54.25 -18.48 29.65
CA GLY A 641 -54.62 -19.89 29.77
C GLY A 641 -55.18 -20.27 31.16
N GLU A 642 -54.62 -19.70 32.22
CA GLU A 642 -55.06 -19.96 33.60
C GLU A 642 -56.36 -19.23 33.98
N SER A 643 -56.60 -18.08 33.33
CA SER A 643 -57.78 -17.25 33.57
C SER A 643 -59.01 -17.64 32.71
N LEU A 644 -58.84 -18.50 31.70
CA LEU A 644 -59.95 -18.95 30.85
C LEU A 644 -61.05 -19.71 31.60
N ARG A 645 -60.77 -20.30 32.77
CA ARG A 645 -61.78 -20.96 33.62
C ARG A 645 -62.62 -20.00 34.46
N SER A 646 -62.24 -18.72 34.54
CA SER A 646 -62.92 -17.74 35.40
C SER A 646 -64.24 -17.30 34.77
N ASP A 647 -65.34 -17.32 35.54
CA ASP A 647 -66.60 -16.69 35.13
C ASP A 647 -66.59 -15.16 35.33
N GLU A 648 -65.67 -14.64 36.15
CA GLU A 648 -65.51 -13.22 36.44
C GLU A 648 -64.45 -12.57 35.55
N ILE A 649 -64.62 -11.26 35.29
CA ILE A 649 -63.63 -10.45 34.58
C ILE A 649 -62.42 -10.26 35.50
N VAL A 650 -61.29 -10.85 35.11
CA VAL A 650 -60.03 -10.77 35.86
C VAL A 650 -59.02 -9.84 35.18
N SER A 651 -58.04 -9.35 35.95
CA SER A 651 -56.96 -8.47 35.47
C SER A 651 -56.22 -9.02 34.25
N GLU A 652 -56.04 -10.34 34.22
CA GLU A 652 -55.32 -11.11 33.21
C GLU A 652 -55.99 -10.99 31.83
N TRP A 653 -57.31 -10.79 31.78
CA TRP A 653 -58.02 -10.54 30.52
C TRP A 653 -57.69 -9.16 29.95
N SER A 654 -57.56 -8.15 30.82
CA SER A 654 -57.13 -6.82 30.41
C SER A 654 -55.67 -6.82 29.94
N GLU A 655 -54.80 -7.58 30.61
CA GLU A 655 -53.41 -7.78 30.18
C GLU A 655 -53.33 -8.50 28.83
N ALA A 656 -54.14 -9.55 28.62
CA ALA A 656 -54.20 -10.25 27.34
C ALA A 656 -54.72 -9.35 26.22
N GLU A 657 -55.76 -8.53 26.46
CA GLU A 657 -56.25 -7.56 25.49
C GLU A 657 -55.18 -6.51 25.14
N ALA A 658 -54.47 -5.99 26.14
CA ALA A 658 -53.38 -5.03 25.93
C ALA A 658 -52.24 -5.66 25.12
N ALA A 659 -51.91 -6.93 25.36
CA ALA A 659 -50.90 -7.67 24.62
C ALA A 659 -51.30 -7.90 23.16
N VAL A 660 -52.54 -8.33 22.90
CA VAL A 660 -53.08 -8.46 21.54
C VAL A 660 -53.05 -7.11 20.82
N ALA A 661 -53.46 -6.03 21.49
CA ALA A 661 -53.39 -4.69 20.93
C ALA A 661 -51.95 -4.26 20.61
N ALA A 662 -50.97 -4.59 21.46
CA ALA A 662 -49.56 -4.32 21.22
C ALA A 662 -49.01 -5.10 20.01
N GLY A 663 -49.36 -6.38 19.88
CA GLY A 663 -49.00 -7.20 18.71
C GLY A 663 -49.58 -6.65 17.40
N LEU A 664 -50.87 -6.31 17.40
CA LEU A 664 -51.54 -5.69 16.25
C LEU A 664 -50.95 -4.33 15.89
N TYR A 665 -50.63 -3.51 16.89
CA TYR A 665 -49.97 -2.23 16.69
C TYR A 665 -48.62 -2.42 16.00
N HIS A 666 -47.81 -3.37 16.48
CA HIS A 666 -46.52 -3.70 15.86
C HIS A 666 -46.66 -4.15 14.40
N LEU A 667 -47.60 -5.07 14.10
CA LEU A 667 -47.92 -5.48 12.73
C LEU A 667 -48.36 -4.30 11.85
N GLY A 668 -49.22 -3.43 12.37
CA GLY A 668 -49.68 -2.23 11.67
C GLY A 668 -48.54 -1.25 11.35
N HIS A 669 -47.56 -1.12 12.25
CA HIS A 669 -46.36 -0.33 12.04
C HIS A 669 -45.48 -0.89 10.92
N LEU A 670 -45.27 -2.20 10.90
CA LEU A 670 -44.53 -2.87 9.84
C LEU A 670 -45.23 -2.74 8.49
N ASN A 671 -46.55 -2.97 8.45
CA ASN A 671 -47.34 -2.80 7.23
C ASN A 671 -47.21 -1.36 6.68
N LYS A 672 -47.28 -0.35 7.55
CA LYS A 672 -47.09 1.05 7.14
C LYS A 672 -45.70 1.33 6.55
N ALA A 673 -44.66 0.70 7.10
CA ALA A 673 -43.29 0.86 6.62
C ALA A 673 -43.02 0.11 5.30
N TRP A 674 -43.61 -1.07 5.12
CA TRP A 674 -43.35 -1.96 3.99
C TRP A 674 -44.28 -1.76 2.80
N ARG A 675 -45.54 -1.38 3.01
CA ARG A 675 -46.52 -1.17 1.94
C ARG A 675 -46.08 -0.20 0.82
N PRO A 676 -45.36 0.91 1.08
CA PRO A 676 -44.88 1.77 0.00
C PRO A 676 -43.65 1.23 -0.75
N VAL A 677 -43.07 0.11 -0.30
CA VAL A 677 -41.79 -0.39 -0.80
C VAL A 677 -41.89 -1.79 -1.40
N LEU A 678 -42.44 -2.75 -0.66
CA LEU A 678 -42.51 -4.15 -1.10
C LEU A 678 -43.54 -4.35 -2.21
N SER A 679 -43.34 -5.40 -3.01
CA SER A 679 -44.40 -5.88 -3.90
C SER A 679 -45.56 -6.44 -3.09
N TYR A 680 -46.75 -6.47 -3.71
CA TYR A 680 -47.96 -6.98 -3.06
C TYR A 680 -47.76 -8.39 -2.49
N GLU A 681 -47.21 -9.30 -3.30
CA GLU A 681 -47.01 -10.70 -2.89
C GLU A 681 -46.02 -10.84 -1.72
N VAL A 682 -44.92 -10.09 -1.75
CA VAL A 682 -43.92 -10.15 -0.67
C VAL A 682 -44.49 -9.52 0.61
N LEU A 683 -45.28 -8.44 0.50
CA LEU A 683 -45.95 -7.81 1.62
C LEU A 683 -46.97 -8.76 2.27
N THR A 684 -47.89 -9.35 1.51
CA THR A 684 -48.94 -10.22 2.06
C THR A 684 -48.35 -11.47 2.70
N ARG A 685 -47.32 -12.06 2.09
CA ARG A 685 -46.58 -13.19 2.68
C ARG A 685 -45.86 -12.79 3.97
N SER A 686 -45.22 -11.62 4.00
CA SER A 686 -44.50 -11.13 5.18
C SER A 686 -45.44 -10.85 6.36
N ILE A 687 -46.53 -10.13 6.12
CA ILE A 687 -47.54 -9.83 7.15
C ILE A 687 -48.27 -11.11 7.57
N GLY A 688 -48.59 -12.01 6.64
CA GLY A 688 -49.22 -13.29 6.92
C GLY A 688 -48.38 -14.17 7.84
N TYR A 689 -47.08 -14.30 7.54
CA TYR A 689 -46.12 -15.02 8.39
C TYR A 689 -46.05 -14.44 9.81
N LEU A 690 -45.90 -13.11 9.94
CA LEU A 690 -45.83 -12.48 11.28
C LEU A 690 -47.18 -12.57 12.02
N SER A 691 -48.29 -12.59 11.29
CA SER A 691 -49.62 -12.83 11.86
C SER A 691 -49.73 -14.27 12.37
N ASP A 692 -49.16 -15.27 11.68
CA ASP A 692 -49.10 -16.66 12.16
C ASP A 692 -48.35 -16.79 13.49
N VAL A 693 -47.31 -15.98 13.73
CA VAL A 693 -46.62 -15.92 15.03
C VAL A 693 -47.59 -15.45 16.12
N LEU A 694 -48.32 -14.36 15.87
CA LEU A 694 -49.33 -13.85 16.81
C LEU A 694 -50.47 -14.86 17.03
N PHE A 695 -50.97 -15.48 15.96
CA PHE A 695 -52.01 -16.50 16.01
C PHE A 695 -51.56 -17.69 16.86
N SER A 696 -50.34 -18.17 16.66
CA SER A 696 -49.79 -19.30 17.42
C SER A 696 -49.75 -19.01 18.92
N LEU A 697 -49.31 -17.82 19.32
CA LEU A 697 -49.27 -17.41 20.73
C LEU A 697 -50.65 -17.45 21.41
N LEU A 698 -51.70 -17.07 20.68
CA LEU A 698 -53.08 -17.06 21.17
C LEU A 698 -53.71 -18.45 21.16
N LEU A 699 -53.57 -19.16 20.04
CA LEU A 699 -54.10 -20.51 19.87
C LEU A 699 -53.50 -21.47 20.89
N ASP A 700 -52.21 -21.35 21.20
CA ASP A 700 -51.54 -22.18 22.20
C ASP A 700 -52.19 -22.09 23.58
N GLN A 701 -52.65 -20.91 24.00
CA GLN A 701 -53.27 -20.73 25.32
C GLN A 701 -54.64 -21.40 25.37
N ILE A 702 -55.43 -21.21 24.32
CA ILE A 702 -56.76 -21.83 24.18
C ILE A 702 -56.63 -23.34 24.12
N MET A 703 -55.70 -23.85 23.32
CA MET A 703 -55.51 -25.28 23.15
C MET A 703 -54.92 -25.95 24.40
N LYS A 704 -54.30 -25.21 25.33
CA LYS A 704 -53.81 -25.73 26.63
C LYS A 704 -54.89 -25.73 27.71
N ALA A 705 -55.94 -24.93 27.58
CA ALA A 705 -57.01 -24.84 28.55
C ALA A 705 -57.77 -26.18 28.68
N LEU A 706 -58.04 -26.57 29.93
CA LEU A 706 -58.85 -27.76 30.25
C LEU A 706 -60.35 -27.43 30.33
N ASP A 707 -60.66 -26.21 30.75
CA ASP A 707 -62.01 -25.68 30.94
C ASP A 707 -62.01 -24.20 30.55
N ILE A 708 -63.04 -23.76 29.82
CA ILE A 708 -63.21 -22.40 29.33
C ILE A 708 -64.63 -21.96 29.66
N SER A 709 -64.75 -20.93 30.49
CA SER A 709 -66.04 -20.39 30.91
C SER A 709 -66.81 -19.75 29.75
N THR A 710 -68.11 -19.53 29.93
CA THR A 710 -68.93 -18.89 28.88
C THR A 710 -68.51 -17.42 28.66
N THR A 711 -68.16 -16.71 29.73
CA THR A 711 -67.67 -15.32 29.64
C THR A 711 -66.29 -15.26 28.99
N ALA A 712 -65.40 -16.22 29.26
CA ALA A 712 -64.11 -16.33 28.59
C ALA A 712 -64.25 -16.63 27.09
N CYS A 713 -65.20 -17.49 26.69
CA CYS A 713 -65.50 -17.75 25.29
C CYS A 713 -65.91 -16.47 24.54
N GLN A 714 -66.78 -15.64 25.13
CA GLN A 714 -67.17 -14.36 24.55
C GLN A 714 -66.00 -13.39 24.42
N PHE A 715 -65.14 -13.31 25.44
CA PHE A 715 -63.92 -12.49 25.41
C PHE A 715 -62.97 -12.94 24.30
N VAL A 716 -62.68 -14.25 24.21
CA VAL A 716 -61.80 -14.82 23.17
C VAL A 716 -62.36 -14.57 21.78
N ASN A 717 -63.66 -14.80 21.55
CA ASN A 717 -64.29 -14.50 20.26
C ASN A 717 -64.09 -13.03 19.87
N ALA A 718 -64.33 -12.10 20.80
CA ALA A 718 -64.16 -10.66 20.53
C ALA A 718 -62.71 -10.31 20.16
N GLN A 719 -61.72 -10.88 20.85
CA GLN A 719 -60.31 -10.67 20.51
C GLN A 719 -59.97 -11.29 19.15
N PHE A 720 -60.45 -12.50 18.86
CA PHE A 720 -60.20 -13.18 17.59
C PHE A 720 -60.81 -12.42 16.41
N GLU A 721 -62.06 -11.97 16.51
CA GLU A 721 -62.71 -11.14 15.49
C GLU A 721 -61.95 -9.84 15.23
N LYS A 722 -61.45 -9.19 16.30
CA LYS A 722 -60.61 -7.99 16.20
C LYS A 722 -59.31 -8.27 15.43
N VAL A 723 -58.58 -9.32 15.80
CA VAL A 723 -57.31 -9.68 15.14
C VAL A 723 -57.54 -10.03 13.68
N VAL A 724 -58.53 -10.89 13.38
CA VAL A 724 -58.87 -11.27 12.00
C VAL A 724 -59.17 -10.04 11.16
N LYS A 725 -60.01 -9.13 11.66
CA LYS A 725 -60.40 -7.92 10.92
C LYS A 725 -59.21 -7.01 10.62
N GLU A 726 -58.32 -6.80 11.59
CA GLU A 726 -57.14 -5.95 11.38
C GLU A 726 -56.13 -6.59 10.39
N VAL A 727 -55.89 -7.90 10.51
CA VAL A 727 -55.00 -8.63 9.58
C VAL A 727 -55.57 -8.68 8.17
N ASP A 728 -56.88 -8.90 8.02
CA ASP A 728 -57.58 -8.91 6.74
C ASP A 728 -57.50 -7.52 6.06
N ASN A 729 -57.65 -6.44 6.83
CA ASN A 729 -57.46 -5.07 6.35
C ASN A 729 -56.02 -4.81 5.87
N MET A 730 -55.02 -5.33 6.58
CA MET A 730 -53.60 -5.16 6.22
C MET A 730 -53.23 -5.92 4.94
N THR A 731 -53.86 -7.08 4.71
CA THR A 731 -53.60 -7.97 3.57
C THR A 731 -54.58 -7.79 2.40
N GLU A 732 -55.52 -6.85 2.52
CA GLU A 732 -56.57 -6.60 1.51
C GLU A 732 -57.44 -7.84 1.22
N GLY A 733 -57.61 -8.73 2.21
CA GLY A 733 -58.39 -9.96 2.10
C GLY A 733 -57.64 -11.15 1.49
N ASP A 734 -56.34 -11.03 1.22
CA ASP A 734 -55.50 -12.13 0.74
C ASP A 734 -54.99 -12.99 1.89
N LYS A 735 -55.51 -14.23 1.95
CA LYS A 735 -55.16 -15.22 2.96
C LYS A 735 -53.96 -16.09 2.59
N THR A 736 -53.47 -16.02 1.36
CA THR A 736 -52.44 -16.95 0.85
C THR A 736 -51.10 -16.83 1.59
N GLY A 737 -50.84 -15.68 2.22
CA GLY A 737 -49.63 -15.43 2.99
C GLY A 737 -49.60 -16.05 4.39
N SER A 738 -50.75 -16.48 4.94
CA SER A 738 -50.86 -17.04 6.30
C SER A 738 -51.33 -18.49 6.24
N GLN A 739 -50.66 -19.36 7.00
CA GLN A 739 -51.02 -20.77 7.11
C GLN A 739 -52.08 -21.01 8.21
N LEU A 740 -52.17 -20.11 9.19
CA LEU A 740 -53.05 -20.28 10.35
C LEU A 740 -54.33 -19.44 10.29
N MET A 741 -54.48 -18.50 9.34
CA MET A 741 -55.63 -17.59 9.27
C MET A 741 -56.98 -18.32 9.30
N ASP A 742 -57.16 -19.34 8.46
CA ASP A 742 -58.43 -20.09 8.40
C ASP A 742 -58.67 -20.92 9.66
N ARG A 743 -57.62 -21.43 10.29
CA ARG A 743 -57.72 -22.14 11.58
C ARG A 743 -58.09 -21.18 12.71
N PHE A 744 -57.43 -20.02 12.77
CA PHE A 744 -57.67 -18.97 13.74
C PHE A 744 -59.10 -18.44 13.63
N PHE A 745 -59.56 -18.16 12.42
CA PHE A 745 -60.94 -17.74 12.15
C PHE A 745 -61.98 -18.79 12.60
N ALA A 746 -61.76 -20.06 12.26
CA ALA A 746 -62.68 -21.14 12.62
C ALA A 746 -62.78 -21.33 14.15
N ILE A 747 -61.66 -21.27 14.87
CA ILE A 747 -61.64 -21.36 16.33
C ILE A 747 -62.28 -20.12 16.97
N GLY A 748 -62.05 -18.93 16.44
CA GLY A 748 -62.72 -17.71 16.90
C GLY A 748 -64.24 -17.84 16.81
N ARG A 749 -64.75 -18.26 15.63
CA ARG A 749 -66.18 -18.50 15.43
C ARG A 749 -66.75 -19.57 16.35
N PHE A 750 -66.01 -20.66 16.58
CA PHE A 750 -66.42 -21.73 17.51
C PHE A 750 -66.76 -21.20 18.91
N MET A 751 -66.01 -20.22 19.42
CA MET A 751 -66.20 -19.68 20.77
C MET A 751 -67.55 -19.00 21.00
N ASN A 752 -68.31 -18.68 19.95
CA ASN A 752 -69.63 -18.07 20.06
C ASN A 752 -70.76 -18.97 19.54
N MET A 753 -70.52 -20.28 19.41
CA MET A 753 -71.50 -21.25 18.89
C MET A 753 -72.15 -22.09 19.99
N SER A 754 -73.39 -22.53 19.76
CA SER A 754 -74.01 -23.61 20.54
C SER A 754 -73.61 -24.99 20.00
N LEU A 755 -73.84 -26.07 20.77
CA LEU A 755 -73.60 -27.44 20.29
C LEU A 755 -74.38 -27.79 19.00
N ALA A 756 -75.57 -27.20 18.81
CA ALA A 756 -76.36 -27.41 17.59
C ALA A 756 -75.78 -26.66 16.39
N ASP A 757 -75.26 -25.44 16.61
CA ASP A 757 -74.57 -24.67 15.57
C ASP A 757 -73.28 -25.36 15.16
N ILE A 758 -72.54 -25.95 16.11
CA ILE A 758 -71.33 -26.73 15.81
C ILE A 758 -71.66 -27.94 14.94
N GLU A 759 -72.71 -28.71 15.26
CA GLU A 759 -73.15 -29.87 14.44
C GLU A 759 -73.52 -29.42 13.01
N THR A 760 -74.16 -28.25 12.86
CA THR A 760 -74.53 -27.68 11.56
C THR A 760 -73.30 -27.21 10.77
N ASN A 761 -72.43 -26.39 11.38
CA ASN A 761 -71.24 -25.83 10.74
C ASN A 761 -70.17 -26.90 10.43
N LEU A 762 -70.18 -28.03 11.16
CA LEU A 762 -69.36 -29.20 10.83
C LEU A 762 -69.75 -29.77 9.46
N SER A 763 -71.06 -29.85 9.16
CA SER A 763 -71.55 -30.32 7.86
C SER A 763 -71.29 -29.33 6.73
N GLU A 764 -71.23 -28.03 7.03
CA GLU A 764 -70.93 -26.96 6.08
C GLU A 764 -69.43 -26.82 5.78
N GLY A 765 -68.57 -27.46 6.60
CA GLY A 765 -67.12 -27.49 6.38
C GLY A 765 -66.36 -26.27 6.93
N LEU A 766 -66.92 -25.55 7.90
CA LEU A 766 -66.23 -24.44 8.57
C LEU A 766 -64.92 -24.89 9.26
N PHE A 767 -64.93 -26.10 9.82
CA PHE A 767 -63.82 -26.64 10.62
C PHE A 767 -62.79 -27.44 9.81
N ARG A 768 -62.73 -27.29 8.48
CA ARG A 768 -61.75 -28.00 7.62
C ARG A 768 -60.29 -27.76 8.00
N SER A 769 -60.00 -26.62 8.60
CA SER A 769 -58.68 -26.21 9.07
C SER A 769 -58.33 -26.71 10.48
N ILE A 770 -59.24 -27.42 11.15
CA ILE A 770 -59.08 -27.94 12.51
C ILE A 770 -59.18 -29.46 12.47
N SER A 771 -58.29 -30.16 13.18
CA SER A 771 -58.38 -31.63 13.27
C SER A 771 -59.51 -32.09 14.20
N ALA A 772 -60.08 -33.28 13.94
CA ALA A 772 -61.10 -33.90 14.79
C ALA A 772 -60.71 -34.00 16.29
N PRO A 773 -59.46 -34.38 16.67
CA PRO A 773 -59.05 -34.40 18.07
C PRO A 773 -58.98 -33.00 18.71
N GLU A 774 -58.54 -31.99 17.96
CA GLU A 774 -58.51 -30.61 18.45
C GLU A 774 -59.92 -30.06 18.67
N LEU A 775 -60.83 -30.28 17.73
CA LEU A 775 -62.23 -29.87 17.86
C LEU A 775 -62.91 -30.60 19.04
N SER A 776 -62.62 -31.88 19.22
CA SER A 776 -63.09 -32.65 20.38
C SER A 776 -62.59 -32.04 21.68
N LYS A 777 -61.32 -31.65 21.75
CA LYS A 777 -60.74 -30.99 22.93
C LYS A 777 -61.44 -29.67 23.25
N LEU A 778 -61.69 -28.83 22.25
CA LEU A 778 -62.41 -27.57 22.41
C LEU A 778 -63.86 -27.79 22.91
N ILE A 779 -64.57 -28.76 22.35
CA ILE A 779 -65.92 -29.13 22.82
C ILE A 779 -65.89 -29.59 24.28
N MET A 780 -64.86 -30.34 24.67
CA MET A 780 -64.72 -30.80 26.05
C MET A 780 -64.41 -29.66 27.03
N ALA A 781 -63.68 -28.64 26.58
CA ALA A 781 -63.28 -27.50 27.40
C ALA A 781 -64.40 -26.44 27.54
N CYS A 782 -65.22 -26.20 26.51
CA CYS A 782 -66.24 -25.13 26.53
C CYS A 782 -67.63 -25.58 26.99
N PHE A 783 -67.92 -26.89 27.03
CA PHE A 783 -69.27 -27.39 27.32
C PHE A 783 -69.29 -28.44 28.43
N ASN A 784 -70.20 -28.28 29.38
CA ASN A 784 -70.48 -29.26 30.43
C ASN A 784 -70.94 -30.62 29.86
N ASP A 785 -70.77 -31.69 30.65
CA ASP A 785 -71.16 -33.04 30.22
C ASP A 785 -72.67 -33.11 29.97
N SER A 786 -73.06 -33.47 28.74
CA SER A 786 -74.45 -33.54 28.31
C SER A 786 -74.63 -34.64 27.26
N PRO A 787 -75.85 -35.20 27.11
CA PRO A 787 -76.10 -36.22 26.09
C PRO A 787 -75.80 -35.72 24.66
N ASN A 788 -76.08 -34.44 24.37
CA ASN A 788 -75.78 -33.82 23.08
C ASN A 788 -74.26 -33.69 22.83
N ARG A 789 -73.49 -33.30 23.87
CA ARG A 789 -72.02 -33.29 23.81
C ARG A 789 -71.48 -34.69 23.53
N LYS A 790 -71.95 -35.73 24.23
CA LYS A 790 -71.53 -37.13 24.00
C LYS A 790 -71.85 -37.62 22.59
N LYS A 791 -73.00 -37.23 22.03
CA LYS A 791 -73.37 -37.56 20.65
C LYS A 791 -72.39 -36.93 19.66
N LEU A 792 -72.11 -35.62 19.81
CA LEU A 792 -71.20 -34.90 18.93
C LEU A 792 -69.76 -35.43 18.99
N LEU A 793 -69.25 -35.72 20.19
CA LEU A 793 -67.92 -36.31 20.37
C LEU A 793 -67.81 -37.71 19.75
N LYS A 794 -68.88 -38.51 19.80
CA LYS A 794 -68.92 -39.81 19.10
C LYS A 794 -68.89 -39.65 17.58
N LEU A 795 -69.54 -38.63 17.03
CA LEU A 795 -69.48 -38.35 15.59
C LEU A 795 -68.06 -38.02 15.16
N LEU A 796 -67.35 -37.20 15.95
CA LEU A 796 -65.97 -36.81 15.70
C LEU A 796 -64.97 -37.98 15.85
N SER A 797 -65.21 -38.92 16.77
CA SER A 797 -64.36 -40.10 16.92
C SER A 797 -64.56 -41.17 15.84
N ILE A 798 -65.58 -41.03 14.99
CA ILE A 798 -65.85 -41.92 13.84
C ILE A 798 -65.28 -41.32 12.54
N SER A 799 -64.84 -40.04 12.57
CA SER A 799 -64.38 -39.31 11.39
C SER A 799 -62.85 -39.35 11.16
N ASP A 800 -62.10 -40.08 11.99
CA ASP A 800 -60.74 -40.54 11.68
C ASP A 800 -60.79 -41.74 10.73
#